data_AF-A0A178MIB8-F1
#
_entry.id   AF-A0A178MIB8-F1
#
_cell.length_a   1.000
_cell.length_b   1.000
_cell.length_c   1.000
_cell.angle_alpha   90.00
_cell.angle_beta   90.00
_cell.angle_gamma   90.00
#
_symmetry.space_group_name_H-M   'P 1'
#
loop_
_entity.id
_entity.type
_entity.pdbx_description
1 polymer ?
#
loop_
_entity_poly.entity_id
_entity_poly.type
_entity_poly.pdbx_seq_one_letter_code
_entity_poly.pdbx_strand_id
1 'polypeptide(L)'
;MRIAITPSAQITHHLQVEQITKRFYAECKQHHDALQALVRGIPAESDRRWYASVMLNRLLFIAFLQAKGCLNQNRDYLRERLAWSKEHLGPDRYYRDVLRPLLFEGFARPPAQRTPEVHQRLGTIPYLNGSLFAPHPLEEQYGAALDIPDSAFERLFVFFSSWRWHLSERPGTSDRAIDPDVLGYIFEQYINQKQMGAYYTCADITGYICRATIIPALFDKAGLSLAPLRLAQTITTYLYPALKQAEPLPTETAREQAQRRAQVAAIEAAAAAGQIATINDAVTANLDLEALLLDLIRLLDAPKVYALYTALAGDPAQGRLPLSVLDPTAGSGAFLLAALRVLKPIYAAVLDRMDELVEVKQTAGLPLRTVVAEADGHANRDYFITKSIVVRNLYGVDLMAEAIEICKWRLLLRMVADLDDANQIEPLPDIDCNLRAGNALVGYAQPEEIGSAAPELLNELQAVQREVAAYRDAQLRFNLDPADGSATRRRLRERLDQLNAQLDHSLEQTGLLWRLPAGGYNTQPLHWFTTFYDILAGGGFEAIVGNPPYVAYSKVRHEYRVAGYTTEDGGNLYALVIERALRLLAKRGRCGMIVPIAAISTDGMRSLQRLYRAYTQWHSNYAVRPGKLFAGVDMNLTITLLTSPETEPTVYTTSYYRWLSGAHSDRPFLFEKLAYCRWDGIAGHANPLPKIGSQIEVDILTKMHAHQRKLKDFVVEDGVTVYYHSGGRYWRKALLEKLSSHYKPIVIPAHLRPVVVALLNSQLFYWYWIINSNCMDVVAREVWELPVFDLHQIDISIYRELEHALLAAYAAHRTTRLRRGTIIQTSEINVDVAQAKPILDRIDRALATHYGFTDAELDFIIHYDIKYRMGGDNQ
;
A
#
# COMPACT_ATOMS: atom_id res chain seq x y z
N MET A 1 -4.68 26.10 -14.91
CA MET A 1 -5.78 25.60 -15.76
C MET A 1 -5.72 24.06 -15.77
N ARG A 2 -6.36 23.39 -14.79
CA ARG A 2 -6.42 21.91 -14.73
C ARG A 2 -7.54 21.46 -15.66
N ILE A 3 -7.22 20.77 -16.75
CA ILE A 3 -8.23 20.05 -17.53
C ILE A 3 -8.63 18.85 -16.67
N ALA A 4 -9.86 18.86 -16.15
CA ALA A 4 -10.44 17.71 -15.47
C ALA A 4 -10.54 16.57 -16.49
N ILE A 5 -9.62 15.60 -16.41
CA ILE A 5 -9.75 14.34 -17.14
C ILE A 5 -10.96 13.65 -16.51
N THR A 6 -12.01 13.42 -17.30
CA THR A 6 -13.23 12.75 -16.83
C THR A 6 -12.88 11.34 -16.31
N PRO A 7 -13.57 10.86 -15.25
CA PRO A 7 -13.33 9.53 -14.67
C PRO A 7 -13.39 8.39 -15.71
N SER A 8 -14.23 8.54 -16.74
CA SER A 8 -14.32 7.60 -17.87
C SER A 8 -13.04 7.52 -18.72
N ALA A 9 -12.26 8.59 -18.82
CA ALA A 9 -10.99 8.59 -19.55
C ALA A 9 -9.87 7.90 -18.75
N GLN A 10 -9.91 7.96 -17.41
CA GLN A 10 -8.95 7.26 -16.54
C GLN A 10 -9.11 5.73 -16.59
N ILE A 11 -10.34 5.20 -16.70
CA ILE A 11 -10.60 3.75 -16.79
C ILE A 11 -10.13 3.17 -18.12
N THR A 12 -10.49 3.82 -19.23
CA THR A 12 -10.07 3.40 -20.58
C THR A 12 -8.55 3.44 -20.70
N HIS A 13 -7.93 4.47 -20.13
CA HIS A 13 -6.47 4.58 -20.02
C HIS A 13 -5.86 3.45 -19.19
N HIS A 14 -6.40 3.15 -18.00
CA HIS A 14 -5.90 2.08 -17.16
C HIS A 14 -5.98 0.70 -17.84
N LEU A 15 -7.07 0.41 -18.55
CA LEU A 15 -7.24 -0.85 -19.29
C LEU A 15 -6.27 -0.94 -20.48
N GLN A 16 -6.04 0.17 -21.20
CA GLN A 16 -5.08 0.22 -22.31
C GLN A 16 -3.64 0.06 -21.82
N VAL A 17 -3.26 0.76 -20.75
CA VAL A 17 -1.94 0.63 -20.11
C VAL A 17 -1.74 -0.82 -19.67
N GLU A 18 -2.70 -1.44 -18.99
CA GLU A 18 -2.59 -2.83 -18.54
C GLU A 18 -2.36 -3.82 -19.71
N GLN A 19 -3.02 -3.62 -20.86
CA GLN A 19 -2.80 -4.45 -22.05
C GLN A 19 -1.41 -4.24 -22.66
N ILE A 20 -1.00 -2.98 -22.82
CA ILE A 20 0.34 -2.61 -23.32
C ILE A 20 1.42 -3.23 -22.44
N THR A 21 1.27 -3.10 -21.12
CA THR A 21 2.20 -3.62 -20.14
C THR A 21 2.30 -5.14 -20.17
N LYS A 22 1.16 -5.87 -20.26
CA LYS A 22 1.17 -7.33 -20.36
C LYS A 22 1.91 -7.81 -21.61
N ARG A 23 1.73 -7.11 -22.74
CA ARG A 23 2.43 -7.43 -23.99
C ARG A 23 3.92 -7.18 -23.88
N PHE A 24 4.34 -5.99 -23.42
CA PHE A 24 5.77 -5.70 -23.22
C PHE A 24 6.40 -6.70 -22.26
N TYR A 25 5.73 -7.03 -21.15
CA TYR A 25 6.23 -8.01 -20.18
C TYR A 25 6.48 -9.38 -20.81
N ALA A 26 5.54 -9.88 -21.60
CA ALA A 26 5.68 -11.19 -22.25
C ALA A 26 6.88 -11.21 -23.22
N GLU A 27 7.05 -10.16 -24.01
CA GLU A 27 8.21 -10.00 -24.90
C GLU A 27 9.52 -9.85 -24.10
N CYS A 28 9.52 -9.01 -23.06
CA CYS A 28 10.66 -8.78 -22.16
C CYS A 28 11.12 -10.09 -21.48
N LYS A 29 10.20 -10.96 -21.06
CA LYS A 29 10.50 -12.27 -20.47
C LYS A 29 11.24 -13.18 -21.43
N GLN A 30 10.82 -13.23 -22.69
CA GLN A 30 11.52 -14.00 -23.70
C GLN A 30 12.96 -13.50 -23.91
N HIS A 31 13.16 -12.19 -23.89
CA HIS A 31 14.50 -11.60 -24.00
C HIS A 31 15.35 -11.81 -22.75
N HIS A 32 14.75 -11.78 -21.56
CA HIS A 32 15.42 -12.11 -20.29
C HIS A 32 15.90 -13.57 -20.27
N ASP A 33 15.02 -14.52 -20.59
CA ASP A 33 15.35 -15.95 -20.62
C ASP A 33 16.47 -16.22 -21.66
N ALA A 34 16.41 -15.54 -22.81
CA ALA A 34 17.46 -15.61 -23.83
C ALA A 34 18.79 -14.99 -23.39
N LEU A 35 18.76 -13.91 -22.61
CA LEU A 35 19.96 -13.30 -22.03
C LEU A 35 20.58 -14.24 -20.98
N GLN A 36 19.77 -14.78 -20.06
CA GLN A 36 20.20 -15.75 -19.05
C GLN A 36 20.94 -16.94 -19.67
N ALA A 37 20.43 -17.49 -20.77
CA ALA A 37 21.04 -18.61 -21.47
C ALA A 37 22.40 -18.27 -22.11
N LEU A 38 22.66 -16.99 -22.40
CA LEU A 38 23.88 -16.53 -23.07
C LEU A 38 24.93 -15.95 -22.12
N VAL A 39 24.62 -15.75 -20.83
CA VAL A 39 25.61 -15.36 -19.82
C VAL A 39 26.62 -16.50 -19.61
N ARG A 40 27.89 -16.23 -19.90
CA ARG A 40 29.02 -17.15 -19.73
C ARG A 40 29.79 -16.81 -18.45
N GLY A 41 30.50 -17.79 -17.89
CA GLY A 41 31.41 -17.60 -16.74
C GLY A 41 30.79 -17.74 -15.34
N ILE A 42 29.46 -17.69 -15.23
CA ILE A 42 28.75 -17.90 -13.96
C ILE A 42 28.24 -19.35 -13.90
N PRO A 43 28.72 -20.19 -12.97
CA PRO A 43 28.37 -21.62 -12.91
C PRO A 43 26.96 -21.86 -12.37
N ALA A 44 26.54 -21.11 -11.34
CA ALA A 44 25.24 -21.28 -10.70
C ALA A 44 24.11 -20.67 -11.56
N GLU A 45 23.02 -21.41 -11.75
CA GLU A 45 21.88 -20.94 -12.53
C GLU A 45 21.14 -19.78 -11.84
N SER A 46 21.04 -19.83 -10.51
CA SER A 46 20.49 -18.74 -9.69
C SER A 46 21.20 -17.41 -9.96
N ASP A 47 22.53 -17.47 -10.02
CA ASP A 47 23.39 -16.29 -10.16
C ASP A 47 23.35 -15.78 -11.61
N ARG A 48 23.32 -16.68 -12.61
CA ARG A 48 23.08 -16.30 -14.02
C ARG A 48 21.75 -15.58 -14.18
N ARG A 49 20.69 -16.11 -13.57
CA ARG A 49 19.36 -15.51 -13.62
C ARG A 49 19.32 -14.15 -12.93
N TRP A 50 19.97 -14.02 -11.78
CA TRP A 50 20.07 -12.75 -11.07
C TRP A 50 20.84 -11.73 -11.92
N TYR A 51 22.00 -12.12 -12.44
CA TYR A 51 22.83 -11.25 -13.26
C TYR A 51 22.16 -10.80 -14.57
N ALA A 52 21.44 -11.71 -15.25
CA ALA A 52 20.63 -11.35 -16.42
C ALA A 52 19.57 -10.30 -16.09
N SER A 53 18.97 -10.37 -14.89
CA SER A 53 18.01 -9.37 -14.42
C SER A 53 18.69 -8.01 -14.18
N VAL A 54 19.84 -8.00 -13.51
CA VAL A 54 20.65 -6.78 -13.29
C VAL A 54 21.02 -6.12 -14.62
N MET A 55 21.49 -6.91 -15.57
CA MET A 55 21.91 -6.41 -16.89
C MET A 55 20.72 -5.87 -17.70
N LEU A 56 19.59 -6.58 -17.71
CA LEU A 56 18.38 -6.10 -18.37
C LEU A 56 17.90 -4.77 -17.78
N ASN A 57 17.91 -4.63 -16.46
CA ASN A 57 17.51 -3.39 -15.79
C ASN A 57 18.43 -2.22 -16.16
N ARG A 58 19.76 -2.45 -16.16
CA ARG A 58 20.75 -1.46 -16.61
C ARG A 58 20.49 -1.02 -18.05
N LEU A 59 20.27 -1.98 -18.94
CA LEU A 59 20.04 -1.69 -20.36
C LEU A 59 18.70 -0.98 -20.61
N LEU A 60 17.65 -1.29 -19.86
CA LEU A 60 16.37 -0.57 -19.92
C LEU A 60 16.54 0.90 -19.49
N PHE A 61 17.32 1.16 -18.45
CA PHE A 61 17.61 2.53 -18.03
C PHE A 61 18.46 3.28 -19.05
N ILE A 62 19.48 2.63 -19.62
CA ILE A 62 20.29 3.21 -20.68
C ILE A 62 19.43 3.51 -21.92
N ALA A 63 18.47 2.64 -22.24
CA ALA A 63 17.49 2.88 -23.31
C ALA A 63 16.64 4.14 -23.04
N PHE A 64 16.28 4.40 -21.77
CA PHE A 64 15.57 5.62 -21.38
C PHE A 64 16.46 6.87 -21.49
N LEU A 65 17.72 6.78 -21.07
CA LEU A 65 18.71 7.86 -21.20
C LEU A 65 18.97 8.24 -22.66
N GLN A 66 19.18 7.25 -23.56
CA GLN A 66 19.35 7.56 -24.99
C GLN A 66 18.09 8.18 -25.58
N ALA A 67 16.88 7.78 -25.16
CA ALA A 67 15.63 8.35 -25.66
C ALA A 67 15.53 9.85 -25.32
N LYS A 68 16.03 10.28 -24.16
CA LYS A 68 16.21 11.70 -23.78
C LYS A 68 17.36 12.40 -24.53
N GLY A 69 18.21 11.68 -25.25
CA GLY A 69 19.39 12.20 -25.92
C GLY A 69 20.61 12.34 -24.99
N CYS A 70 20.57 11.74 -23.79
CA CYS A 70 21.65 11.84 -22.82
C CYS A 70 22.94 11.13 -23.26
N LEU A 71 22.89 10.23 -24.24
CA LEU A 71 24.07 9.45 -24.65
C LEU A 71 24.60 9.95 -25.99
N ASN A 72 25.62 10.81 -25.96
CA ASN A 72 26.24 11.41 -27.14
C ASN A 72 25.24 12.07 -28.11
N GLN A 73 24.16 12.64 -27.57
CA GLN A 73 23.02 13.20 -28.32
C GLN A 73 22.38 12.22 -29.32
N ASN A 74 22.61 10.92 -29.11
CA ASN A 74 22.22 9.85 -29.99
C ASN A 74 21.05 9.07 -29.39
N ARG A 75 19.91 9.08 -30.09
CA ARG A 75 18.69 8.38 -29.66
C ARG A 75 18.71 6.89 -29.98
N ASP A 76 19.67 6.40 -30.75
CA ASP A 76 19.88 4.97 -31.05
C ASP A 76 21.27 4.45 -30.58
N TYR A 77 21.83 5.11 -29.56
CA TYR A 77 23.20 4.91 -29.07
C TYR A 77 23.59 3.44 -28.87
N LEU A 78 22.75 2.63 -28.22
CA LEU A 78 23.05 1.23 -27.93
C LEU A 78 23.28 0.39 -29.21
N ARG A 79 22.43 0.55 -30.24
CA ARG A 79 22.58 -0.19 -31.51
C ARG A 79 23.76 0.30 -32.33
N GLU A 80 23.94 1.61 -32.42
CA GLU A 80 25.07 2.17 -33.16
C GLU A 80 26.42 1.78 -32.54
N ARG A 81 26.52 1.78 -31.21
CA ARG A 81 27.74 1.33 -30.53
C ARG A 81 27.99 -0.17 -30.65
N LEU A 82 26.94 -0.99 -30.72
CA LEU A 82 27.06 -2.42 -31.00
C LEU A 82 27.59 -2.65 -32.42
N ALA A 83 27.05 -1.95 -33.42
CA ALA A 83 27.54 -2.01 -34.80
C ALA A 83 29.00 -1.55 -34.90
N TRP A 84 29.33 -0.40 -34.27
CA TRP A 84 30.68 0.13 -34.21
C TRP A 84 31.67 -0.87 -33.58
N SER A 85 31.29 -1.50 -32.46
CA SER A 85 32.13 -2.50 -31.78
C SER A 85 32.49 -3.67 -32.70
N LYS A 86 31.53 -4.17 -33.47
CA LYS A 86 31.77 -5.30 -34.39
C LYS A 86 32.71 -4.93 -35.53
N GLU A 87 32.56 -3.72 -36.06
CA GLU A 87 33.39 -3.22 -37.15
C GLU A 87 34.83 -2.96 -36.69
N HIS A 88 35.03 -2.40 -35.49
CA HIS A 88 36.33 -1.90 -35.05
C HIS A 88 37.08 -2.83 -34.08
N LEU A 89 36.36 -3.64 -33.30
CA LEU A 89 36.95 -4.52 -32.28
C LEU A 89 36.80 -6.02 -32.61
N GLY A 90 35.91 -6.35 -33.55
CA GLY A 90 35.57 -7.74 -33.91
C GLY A 90 34.35 -8.28 -33.14
N PRO A 91 33.94 -9.53 -33.42
CA PRO A 91 32.74 -10.13 -32.85
C PRO A 91 32.88 -10.46 -31.35
N ASP A 92 31.77 -10.41 -30.62
CA ASP A 92 31.66 -10.75 -29.18
C ASP A 92 32.55 -9.88 -28.29
N ARG A 93 32.73 -8.60 -28.65
CA ARG A 93 33.53 -7.62 -27.89
C ARG A 93 32.69 -6.54 -27.23
N TYR A 94 31.41 -6.42 -27.57
CA TYR A 94 30.57 -5.31 -27.12
C TYR A 94 30.42 -5.26 -25.60
N TYR A 95 30.12 -6.39 -24.97
CA TYR A 95 29.96 -6.45 -23.52
C TYR A 95 31.23 -5.99 -22.79
N ARG A 96 32.37 -6.59 -23.14
CA ARG A 96 33.64 -6.37 -22.45
C ARG A 96 34.25 -5.00 -22.71
N ASP A 97 34.25 -4.53 -23.96
CA ASP A 97 35.06 -3.38 -24.37
C ASP A 97 34.24 -2.11 -24.64
N VAL A 98 32.90 -2.21 -24.63
CA VAL A 98 32.01 -1.04 -24.77
C VAL A 98 31.08 -0.91 -23.58
N LEU A 99 30.30 -1.94 -23.25
CA LEU A 99 29.29 -1.85 -22.20
C LEU A 99 29.91 -1.74 -20.81
N ARG A 100 30.92 -2.57 -20.48
CA ARG A 100 31.62 -2.46 -19.19
C ARG A 100 32.31 -1.09 -19.01
N PRO A 101 33.07 -0.55 -19.99
CA PRO A 101 33.58 0.82 -19.90
C PRO A 101 32.47 1.87 -19.79
N LEU A 102 31.35 1.70 -20.50
CA LEU A 102 30.21 2.62 -20.38
C LEU A 102 29.67 2.65 -18.94
N LEU A 103 29.52 1.49 -18.30
CA LEU A 103 29.02 1.36 -16.94
C LEU A 103 30.03 1.88 -15.90
N PHE A 104 31.28 1.39 -15.95
CA PHE A 104 32.26 1.57 -14.87
C PHE A 104 33.24 2.73 -15.07
N GLU A 105 33.24 3.37 -16.25
CA GLU A 105 34.05 4.56 -16.51
C GLU A 105 33.19 5.71 -17.05
N GLY A 106 32.32 5.46 -18.03
CA GLY A 106 31.42 6.46 -18.60
C GLY A 106 30.49 7.07 -17.54
N PHE A 107 29.61 6.26 -16.96
CA PHE A 107 28.66 6.73 -15.94
C PHE A 107 29.28 6.92 -14.55
N ALA A 108 30.39 6.23 -14.26
CA ALA A 108 31.00 6.19 -12.94
C ALA A 108 32.18 7.14 -12.72
N ARG A 109 32.70 7.81 -13.76
CA ARG A 109 33.76 8.83 -13.62
C ARG A 109 33.40 10.17 -14.29
N PRO A 110 33.78 11.32 -13.70
CA PRO A 110 33.66 12.62 -14.34
C PRO A 110 34.42 12.68 -15.68
N PRO A 111 33.96 13.44 -16.69
CA PRO A 111 34.62 13.52 -18.00
C PRO A 111 36.12 13.84 -17.95
N ALA A 112 36.56 14.67 -16.99
CA ALA A 112 37.97 15.03 -16.82
C ALA A 112 38.87 13.86 -16.33
N GLN A 113 38.29 12.81 -15.74
CA GLN A 113 39.00 11.66 -15.16
C GLN A 113 38.94 10.41 -16.06
N ARG A 114 38.31 10.50 -17.24
CA ARG A 114 38.19 9.38 -18.20
C ARG A 114 39.42 9.31 -19.10
N THR A 115 39.80 8.10 -19.47
CA THR A 115 40.92 7.88 -20.40
C THR A 115 40.56 8.40 -21.80
N PRO A 116 41.53 8.89 -22.59
CA PRO A 116 41.29 9.32 -23.96
C PRO A 116 40.64 8.24 -24.82
N GLU A 117 41.02 6.97 -24.62
CA GLU A 117 40.47 5.82 -25.32
C GLU A 117 38.98 5.64 -25.03
N VAL A 118 38.55 5.84 -23.78
CA VAL A 118 37.13 5.76 -23.40
C VAL A 118 36.32 6.89 -24.00
N HIS A 119 36.86 8.12 -24.03
CA HIS A 119 36.22 9.25 -24.70
C HIS A 119 36.05 9.00 -26.20
N GLN A 120 37.08 8.48 -26.86
CA GLN A 120 36.99 8.14 -28.28
C GLN A 120 35.97 7.04 -28.56
N ARG A 121 35.92 6.00 -27.72
CA ARG A 121 35.02 4.85 -27.89
C ARG A 121 33.56 5.19 -27.59
N LEU A 122 33.30 5.95 -26.53
CA LEU A 122 31.94 6.19 -26.04
C LEU A 122 31.35 7.52 -26.55
N GLY A 123 32.18 8.53 -26.78
CA GLY A 123 31.73 9.89 -27.07
C GLY A 123 31.29 10.64 -25.81
N THR A 124 30.37 11.59 -25.98
CA THR A 124 29.91 12.47 -24.89
C THR A 124 28.90 11.77 -24.01
N ILE A 125 29.35 11.25 -22.87
CA ILE A 125 28.51 10.53 -21.89
C ILE A 125 28.41 11.32 -20.58
N PRO A 126 27.21 11.49 -19.98
CA PRO A 126 27.05 12.19 -18.72
C PRO A 126 27.67 11.39 -17.59
N TYR A 127 28.18 12.11 -16.59
CA TYR A 127 28.54 11.50 -15.33
C TYR A 127 27.29 11.37 -14.48
N LEU A 128 26.87 10.13 -14.20
CA LEU A 128 25.64 9.88 -13.46
C LEU A 128 25.92 9.53 -12.01
N ASN A 129 27.10 9.03 -11.64
CA ASN A 129 27.35 8.51 -10.30
C ASN A 129 26.32 7.41 -9.90
N GLY A 130 26.52 6.82 -8.72
CA GLY A 130 25.52 5.99 -8.06
C GLY A 130 25.84 4.50 -8.05
N SER A 131 25.37 3.83 -6.99
CA SER A 131 25.49 2.38 -6.77
C SER A 131 24.91 1.55 -7.91
N LEU A 132 23.97 2.13 -8.66
CA LEU A 132 23.30 1.56 -9.82
C LEU A 132 24.25 0.99 -10.90
N PHE A 133 25.33 1.73 -11.16
CA PHE A 133 26.36 1.38 -12.14
C PHE A 133 27.66 0.92 -11.47
N ALA A 134 27.66 0.75 -10.14
CA ALA A 134 28.79 0.14 -9.44
C ALA A 134 28.95 -1.33 -9.83
N PRO A 135 30.16 -1.90 -9.76
CA PRO A 135 30.36 -3.33 -9.96
C PRO A 135 29.43 -4.15 -9.05
N HIS A 136 28.71 -5.09 -9.65
CA HIS A 136 27.88 -6.05 -8.94
C HIS A 136 28.78 -7.11 -8.29
N PRO A 137 28.42 -7.70 -7.12
CA PRO A 137 29.25 -8.73 -6.48
C PRO A 137 29.63 -9.90 -7.41
N LEU A 138 28.72 -10.31 -8.30
CA LEU A 138 29.01 -11.34 -9.31
C LEU A 138 30.01 -10.86 -10.38
N GLU A 139 30.00 -9.57 -10.75
CA GLU A 139 31.00 -9.00 -11.68
C GLU A 139 32.38 -8.93 -11.03
N GLU A 140 32.46 -8.69 -9.72
CA GLU A 140 33.70 -8.73 -8.95
C GLU A 140 34.21 -10.16 -8.74
N GLN A 141 33.31 -11.08 -8.35
CA GLN A 141 33.62 -12.47 -8.06
C GLN A 141 34.13 -13.22 -9.29
N TYR A 142 33.45 -13.10 -10.43
CA TYR A 142 33.79 -13.84 -11.64
C TYR A 142 34.71 -13.05 -12.58
N GLY A 143 34.79 -11.73 -12.43
CA GLY A 143 35.75 -10.87 -13.12
C GLY A 143 35.78 -11.10 -14.63
N ALA A 144 36.95 -11.50 -15.15
CA ALA A 144 37.18 -11.71 -16.58
C ALA A 144 36.53 -12.98 -17.15
N ALA A 145 36.09 -13.92 -16.30
CA ALA A 145 35.41 -15.14 -16.76
C ALA A 145 33.97 -14.84 -17.22
N LEU A 146 33.35 -13.79 -16.67
CA LEU A 146 32.00 -13.38 -16.99
C LEU A 146 31.97 -12.64 -18.33
N ASP A 147 31.19 -13.16 -19.27
CA ASP A 147 31.08 -12.59 -20.62
C ASP A 147 29.67 -12.81 -21.22
N ILE A 148 29.30 -11.94 -22.17
CA ILE A 148 28.00 -12.00 -22.87
C ILE A 148 28.24 -11.74 -24.37
N PRO A 149 27.83 -12.67 -25.26
CA PRO A 149 28.03 -12.52 -26.70
C PRO A 149 27.14 -11.44 -27.31
N ASP A 150 27.58 -10.88 -28.45
CA ASP A 150 26.90 -9.76 -29.13
C ASP A 150 25.45 -10.10 -29.52
N SER A 151 25.20 -11.37 -29.87
CA SER A 151 23.88 -11.89 -30.25
C SER A 151 22.81 -11.73 -29.16
N ALA A 152 23.22 -11.63 -27.89
CA ALA A 152 22.30 -11.34 -26.78
C ALA A 152 21.74 -9.91 -26.90
N PHE A 153 22.62 -8.95 -27.24
CA PHE A 153 22.29 -7.53 -27.32
C PHE A 153 21.57 -7.18 -28.63
N GLU A 154 21.89 -7.83 -29.75
CA GLU A 154 21.19 -7.62 -31.03
C GLU A 154 19.68 -7.80 -30.88
N ARG A 155 19.26 -8.94 -30.32
CA ARG A 155 17.84 -9.25 -30.11
C ARG A 155 17.20 -8.26 -29.16
N LEU A 156 17.90 -7.91 -28.08
CA LEU A 156 17.38 -7.02 -27.05
C LEU A 156 17.23 -5.58 -27.57
N PHE A 157 18.18 -5.09 -28.37
CA PHE A 157 18.11 -3.72 -28.87
C PHE A 157 17.12 -3.56 -30.00
N VAL A 158 16.88 -4.60 -30.82
CA VAL A 158 15.76 -4.65 -31.77
C VAL A 158 14.42 -4.61 -31.03
N PHE A 159 14.33 -5.31 -29.91
CA PHE A 159 13.17 -5.22 -29.02
C PHE A 159 13.00 -3.78 -28.52
N PHE A 160 14.04 -3.13 -28.01
CA PHE A 160 13.95 -1.74 -27.54
C PHE A 160 13.56 -0.72 -28.63
N SER A 161 13.97 -0.86 -29.89
CA SER A 161 13.47 0.00 -31.00
C SER A 161 12.00 -0.20 -31.28
N SER A 162 11.53 -1.42 -31.09
CA SER A 162 10.17 -1.79 -31.47
C SER A 162 9.11 -1.08 -30.60
N TRP A 163 9.57 -0.43 -29.53
CA TRP A 163 8.79 0.34 -28.57
C TRP A 163 9.18 1.82 -28.58
N ARG A 164 8.17 2.69 -28.41
CA ARG A 164 8.34 4.14 -28.23
C ARG A 164 8.45 4.48 -26.76
N TRP A 165 9.57 5.08 -26.37
CA TRP A 165 9.82 5.50 -25.00
C TRP A 165 9.21 6.89 -24.78
N HIS A 166 8.09 6.93 -24.05
CA HIS A 166 7.36 8.15 -23.72
C HIS A 166 7.65 8.59 -22.28
N LEU A 167 7.73 9.91 -22.10
CA LEU A 167 8.31 10.55 -20.91
C LEU A 167 7.29 11.36 -20.10
N SER A 168 6.08 11.53 -20.64
CA SER A 168 5.01 12.29 -20.01
C SER A 168 3.83 11.38 -19.73
N GLU A 169 3.14 11.58 -18.60
CA GLU A 169 1.85 10.97 -18.23
C GLU A 169 0.68 11.35 -19.17
N ARG A 170 0.98 11.86 -20.38
CA ARG A 170 -0.04 12.19 -21.36
C ARG A 170 -0.43 10.92 -22.11
N PRO A 171 -1.74 10.66 -22.28
CA PRO A 171 -2.22 9.53 -23.05
C PRO A 171 -1.75 9.65 -24.49
N GLY A 172 -0.72 8.89 -24.85
CA GLY A 172 -0.37 8.62 -26.23
C GLY A 172 -1.25 7.49 -26.74
N THR A 173 -2.03 7.76 -27.78
CA THR A 173 -2.95 6.82 -28.45
C THR A 173 -2.23 5.74 -29.28
N SER A 174 -1.02 5.32 -28.91
CA SER A 174 -0.21 4.37 -29.69
C SER A 174 0.02 3.05 -28.95
N ASP A 175 -0.25 1.93 -29.62
CA ASP A 175 -0.19 0.55 -29.10
C ASP A 175 1.19 0.07 -28.58
N ARG A 176 2.24 0.90 -28.70
CA ARG A 176 3.62 0.56 -28.29
C ARG A 176 4.36 1.72 -27.61
N ALA A 177 3.72 2.38 -26.65
CA ALA A 177 4.35 3.40 -25.80
C ALA A 177 4.75 2.80 -24.44
N ILE A 178 5.94 3.15 -23.93
CA ILE A 178 6.42 2.77 -22.58
C ILE A 178 6.70 4.04 -21.79
N ASP A 179 6.19 4.08 -20.56
CA ASP A 179 6.52 5.09 -19.56
C ASP A 179 7.18 4.41 -18.32
N PRO A 180 7.72 5.17 -17.37
CA PRO A 180 8.29 4.62 -16.13
C PRO A 180 7.31 3.76 -15.30
N ASP A 181 6.00 3.98 -15.42
CA ASP A 181 4.98 3.25 -14.66
C ASP A 181 4.75 1.85 -15.24
N VAL A 182 4.72 1.72 -16.57
CA VAL A 182 4.68 0.45 -17.32
C VAL A 182 5.86 -0.44 -16.91
N LEU A 183 7.07 0.12 -16.88
CA LEU A 183 8.29 -0.57 -16.41
C LEU A 183 8.15 -1.06 -14.97
N GLY A 184 7.57 -0.23 -14.10
CA GLY A 184 7.28 -0.61 -12.73
C GLY A 184 6.48 -1.89 -12.61
N TYR A 185 5.39 -2.00 -13.37
CA TYR A 185 4.55 -3.21 -13.39
C TYR A 185 5.27 -4.43 -13.97
N ILE A 186 6.13 -4.26 -14.98
CA ILE A 186 6.92 -5.36 -15.53
C ILE A 186 7.83 -5.96 -14.46
N PHE A 187 8.59 -5.11 -13.79
CA PHE A 187 9.50 -5.53 -12.72
C PHE A 187 8.74 -6.20 -11.57
N GLU A 188 7.53 -5.74 -11.27
CA GLU A 188 6.64 -6.34 -10.26
C GLU A 188 6.19 -7.75 -10.64
N GLN A 189 5.79 -7.99 -11.89
CA GLN A 189 5.38 -9.32 -12.34
C GLN A 189 6.55 -10.32 -12.33
N TYR A 190 7.79 -9.85 -12.51
CA TYR A 190 8.98 -10.68 -12.33
C TYR A 190 9.20 -11.08 -10.87
N ILE A 191 9.06 -10.15 -9.92
CA ILE A 191 9.24 -10.42 -8.48
C ILE A 191 8.10 -11.30 -7.94
N ASN A 192 6.85 -11.02 -8.32
CA ASN A 192 5.67 -11.73 -7.82
C ASN A 192 5.66 -13.23 -8.15
N GLN A 193 6.43 -13.70 -9.14
CA GLN A 193 6.62 -15.14 -9.38
C GLN A 193 7.42 -15.85 -8.26
N LYS A 194 8.19 -15.11 -7.45
CA LYS A 194 8.97 -15.63 -6.32
C LYS A 194 8.25 -15.47 -4.97
N GLN A 195 7.39 -14.46 -4.80
CA GLN A 195 6.74 -14.15 -3.52
C GLN A 195 5.35 -14.81 -3.41
N MET A 196 5.23 -15.89 -2.63
CA MET A 196 3.93 -16.45 -2.24
C MET A 196 3.18 -15.51 -1.28
N GLY A 197 2.70 -14.35 -1.71
CA GLY A 197 1.83 -13.48 -0.91
C GLY A 197 2.15 -11.98 -0.88
N ALA A 198 3.07 -11.51 -1.73
CA ALA A 198 3.20 -10.10 -2.04
C ALA A 198 2.38 -9.77 -3.28
N TYR A 199 1.61 -8.69 -3.22
CA TYR A 199 0.70 -8.32 -4.28
C TYR A 199 0.90 -6.86 -4.64
N TYR A 200 0.93 -6.59 -5.95
CA TYR A 200 0.98 -5.22 -6.42
C TYR A 200 -0.25 -4.45 -5.95
N THR A 201 0.01 -3.23 -5.50
CA THR A 201 -1.01 -2.30 -5.02
C THR A 201 -1.19 -1.21 -6.07
N CYS A 202 -2.38 -1.13 -6.67
CA CYS A 202 -2.70 -0.16 -7.72
C CYS A 202 -2.51 1.28 -7.24
N ALA A 203 -2.20 2.18 -8.18
CA ALA A 203 -1.83 3.57 -7.93
C ALA A 203 -2.88 4.40 -7.18
N ASP A 204 -4.16 4.04 -7.33
CA ASP A 204 -5.26 4.69 -6.63
C ASP A 204 -5.33 4.30 -5.15
N ILE A 205 -5.07 3.03 -4.83
CA ILE A 205 -4.98 2.51 -3.46
C ILE A 205 -3.76 3.13 -2.74
N THR A 206 -2.57 3.02 -3.35
CA THR A 206 -1.35 3.60 -2.77
C THR A 206 -1.48 5.12 -2.67
N GLY A 207 -2.07 5.78 -3.67
CA GLY A 207 -2.34 7.21 -3.65
C GLY A 207 -3.27 7.64 -2.49
N TYR A 208 -4.37 6.91 -2.26
CA TYR A 208 -5.27 7.18 -1.13
C TYR A 208 -4.54 7.04 0.20
N ILE A 209 -3.87 5.90 0.43
CA ILE A 209 -3.16 5.63 1.69
C ILE A 209 -2.06 6.67 1.93
N CYS A 210 -1.27 7.00 0.93
CA CYS A 210 -0.22 8.02 1.03
C CYS A 210 -0.80 9.40 1.34
N ARG A 211 -1.86 9.86 0.66
CA ARG A 211 -2.50 11.15 0.98
C ARG A 211 -3.04 11.18 2.41
N ALA A 212 -3.76 10.13 2.82
CA ALA A 212 -4.39 10.05 4.14
C ALA A 212 -3.40 9.83 5.29
N THR A 213 -2.14 9.48 4.99
CA THR A 213 -1.08 9.26 6.00
C THR A 213 -0.06 10.40 6.01
N ILE A 214 0.48 10.77 4.85
CA ILE A 214 1.60 11.73 4.71
C ILE A 214 1.15 13.16 4.93
N ILE A 215 0.03 13.59 4.32
CA ILE A 215 -0.44 14.99 4.47
C ILE A 215 -0.75 15.28 5.94
N PRO A 216 -1.49 14.42 6.66
CA PRO A 216 -1.71 14.68 8.07
C PRO A 216 -0.44 14.61 8.93
N ALA A 217 0.52 13.74 8.62
CA ALA A 217 1.82 13.70 9.32
C ALA A 217 2.61 15.00 9.11
N LEU A 218 2.53 15.57 7.90
CA LEU A 218 3.14 16.85 7.58
C LEU A 218 2.46 18.01 8.32
N PHE A 219 1.13 17.99 8.44
CA PHE A 219 0.39 18.95 9.27
C PHE A 219 0.89 18.93 10.72
N ASP A 220 1.03 17.73 11.30
CA ASP A 220 1.47 17.56 12.69
C ASP A 220 2.92 18.02 12.88
N LYS A 221 3.81 17.69 11.94
CA LYS A 221 5.24 18.04 11.99
C LYS A 221 5.48 19.55 11.79
N ALA A 222 4.72 20.19 10.89
CA ALA A 222 4.83 21.61 10.60
C ALA A 222 4.00 22.50 11.54
N GLY A 223 3.14 21.92 12.39
CA GLY A 223 2.25 22.66 13.29
C GLY A 223 1.19 23.48 12.55
N LEU A 224 0.64 22.92 11.47
CA LEU A 224 -0.36 23.60 10.64
C LEU A 224 -1.77 23.55 11.26
N SER A 225 -2.60 24.51 10.87
CA SER A 225 -4.00 24.61 11.27
C SER A 225 -4.89 24.84 10.04
N LEU A 226 -6.10 24.28 10.06
CA LEU A 226 -7.11 24.48 9.00
C LEU A 226 -7.81 25.84 9.08
N ALA A 227 -7.67 26.57 10.18
CA ALA A 227 -8.36 27.84 10.40
C ALA A 227 -8.27 28.86 9.25
N PRO A 228 -7.11 29.04 8.56
CA PRO A 228 -7.00 30.00 7.45
C PRO A 228 -7.93 29.72 6.26
N LEU A 229 -8.34 28.46 6.06
CA LEU A 229 -9.17 28.06 4.93
C LEU A 229 -10.65 28.45 5.09
N ARG A 230 -11.08 28.75 6.32
CA ARG A 230 -12.47 29.09 6.65
C ARG A 230 -13.47 28.08 6.08
N LEU A 231 -13.31 26.81 6.49
CA LEU A 231 -14.06 25.67 5.95
C LEU A 231 -15.58 25.85 6.01
N ALA A 232 -16.11 26.60 6.98
CA ALA A 232 -17.53 26.95 7.04
C ALA A 232 -18.07 27.58 5.73
N GLN A 233 -17.23 28.26 4.94
CA GLN A 233 -17.61 28.83 3.64
C GLN A 233 -17.03 28.07 2.43
N THR A 234 -15.96 27.29 2.63
CA THR A 234 -15.16 26.73 1.52
C THR A 234 -15.18 25.20 1.43
N ILE A 235 -15.88 24.51 2.34
CA ILE A 235 -15.88 23.04 2.43
C ILE A 235 -16.18 22.33 1.11
N THR A 236 -17.10 22.87 0.31
CA THR A 236 -17.51 22.29 -0.97
C THR A 236 -16.38 22.25 -2.01
N THR A 237 -15.38 23.13 -1.90
CA THR A 237 -14.18 23.12 -2.74
C THR A 237 -13.39 21.82 -2.54
N TYR A 238 -13.37 21.31 -1.30
CA TYR A 238 -12.56 20.16 -0.89
C TYR A 238 -13.33 18.83 -0.92
N LEU A 239 -14.57 18.83 -1.40
CA LEU A 239 -15.29 17.59 -1.69
C LEU A 239 -14.81 17.00 -3.02
N TYR A 240 -14.65 15.68 -3.05
CA TYR A 240 -14.32 14.95 -4.27
C TYR A 240 -15.38 15.14 -5.36
N PRO A 241 -15.01 15.09 -6.66
CA PRO A 241 -15.95 15.22 -7.77
C PRO A 241 -17.15 14.28 -7.68
N ALA A 242 -16.96 13.01 -7.27
CA ALA A 242 -18.06 12.05 -7.12
C ALA A 242 -19.13 12.49 -6.11
N LEU A 243 -18.73 13.18 -5.04
CA LEU A 243 -19.66 13.66 -4.02
C LEU A 243 -20.49 14.84 -4.53
N LYS A 244 -19.89 15.71 -5.37
CA LYS A 244 -20.52 16.93 -5.89
C LYS A 244 -21.52 16.69 -7.02
N GLN A 245 -21.42 15.56 -7.71
CA GLN A 245 -22.23 15.28 -8.90
C GLN A 245 -23.71 15.14 -8.55
N ALA A 246 -24.59 15.89 -9.23
CA ALA A 246 -26.03 15.79 -9.03
C ALA A 246 -26.60 14.47 -9.55
N GLU A 247 -26.14 14.04 -10.73
CA GLU A 247 -26.57 12.79 -11.38
C GLU A 247 -26.12 11.53 -10.62
N PRO A 248 -26.81 10.39 -10.80
CA PRO A 248 -26.37 9.11 -10.27
C PRO A 248 -25.00 8.71 -10.83
N LEU A 249 -24.16 8.14 -9.97
CA LEU A 249 -22.90 7.50 -10.39
C LEU A 249 -23.17 6.15 -11.06
N PRO A 250 -22.21 5.57 -11.81
CA PRO A 250 -22.41 4.30 -12.49
C PRO A 250 -22.87 3.19 -11.55
N THR A 251 -24.02 2.59 -11.84
CA THR A 251 -24.66 1.53 -11.02
C THR A 251 -25.24 2.02 -9.69
N GLU A 252 -25.12 3.30 -9.34
CA GLU A 252 -25.69 3.89 -8.13
C GLU A 252 -27.22 3.81 -8.16
N THR A 253 -27.82 3.21 -7.13
CA THR A 253 -29.27 3.18 -6.95
C THR A 253 -29.79 4.51 -6.42
N ALA A 254 -31.08 4.78 -6.56
CA ALA A 254 -31.70 5.99 -5.98
C ALA A 254 -31.46 6.10 -4.45
N ARG A 255 -31.41 4.96 -3.74
CA ARG A 255 -31.09 4.90 -2.31
C ARG A 255 -29.64 5.31 -2.02
N GLU A 256 -28.69 4.74 -2.77
CA GLU A 256 -27.26 5.09 -2.63
C GLU A 256 -27.02 6.57 -2.97
N GLN A 257 -27.69 7.09 -4.00
CA GLN A 257 -27.62 8.51 -4.37
C GLN A 257 -28.16 9.42 -3.25
N ALA A 258 -29.30 9.06 -2.66
CA ALA A 258 -29.86 9.80 -1.52
C ALA A 258 -28.91 9.79 -0.31
N GLN A 259 -28.28 8.65 -0.03
CA GLN A 259 -27.28 8.52 1.03
C GLN A 259 -26.05 9.41 0.76
N ARG A 260 -25.54 9.43 -0.47
CA ARG A 260 -24.43 10.30 -0.86
C ARG A 260 -24.76 11.79 -0.68
N ARG A 261 -25.97 12.21 -1.07
CA ARG A 261 -26.42 13.60 -0.86
C ARG A 261 -26.58 13.94 0.63
N ALA A 262 -27.10 13.02 1.43
CA ALA A 262 -27.20 13.19 2.87
C ALA A 262 -25.82 13.32 3.53
N GLN A 263 -24.84 12.53 3.08
CA GLN A 263 -23.45 12.64 3.52
C GLN A 263 -22.87 14.03 3.23
N VAL A 264 -23.06 14.55 2.01
CA VAL A 264 -22.59 15.90 1.64
C VAL A 264 -23.22 16.96 2.55
N ALA A 265 -24.53 16.91 2.74
CA ALA A 265 -25.23 17.85 3.62
C ALA A 265 -24.74 17.76 5.08
N ALA A 266 -24.42 16.56 5.57
CA ALA A 266 -23.86 16.38 6.90
C ALA A 266 -22.45 16.99 7.03
N ILE A 267 -21.60 16.83 6.01
CA ILE A 267 -20.26 17.45 5.98
C ILE A 267 -20.37 18.98 5.95
N GLU A 268 -21.27 19.54 5.14
CA GLU A 268 -21.52 20.98 5.08
C GLU A 268 -22.01 21.54 6.42
N ALA A 269 -22.97 20.85 7.06
CA ALA A 269 -23.48 21.23 8.38
C ALA A 269 -22.38 21.16 9.45
N ALA A 270 -21.56 20.11 9.45
CA ALA A 270 -20.44 19.98 10.38
C ALA A 270 -19.39 21.09 10.20
N ALA A 271 -19.08 21.45 8.95
CA ALA A 271 -18.19 22.57 8.66
C ALA A 271 -18.77 23.92 9.13
N ALA A 272 -20.06 24.17 8.88
CA ALA A 272 -20.75 25.37 9.33
C ALA A 272 -20.82 25.48 10.86
N ALA A 273 -20.95 24.35 11.56
CA ALA A 273 -20.91 24.27 13.01
C ALA A 273 -19.49 24.35 13.61
N GLY A 274 -18.43 24.43 12.78
CA GLY A 274 -17.04 24.45 13.23
C GLY A 274 -16.52 23.11 13.76
N GLN A 275 -17.19 22.00 13.43
CA GLN A 275 -16.82 20.65 13.87
C GLN A 275 -15.70 20.02 13.03
N ILE A 276 -15.40 20.59 11.85
CA ILE A 276 -14.25 20.21 11.03
C ILE A 276 -13.14 21.23 11.28
N ALA A 277 -12.33 20.99 12.31
CA ALA A 277 -11.32 21.96 12.79
C ALA A 277 -9.88 21.44 12.70
N THR A 278 -9.69 20.13 12.80
CA THR A 278 -8.40 19.46 12.76
C THR A 278 -8.21 18.67 11.47
N ILE A 279 -6.96 18.30 11.17
CA ILE A 279 -6.67 17.46 10.01
C ILE A 279 -7.28 16.05 10.15
N ASN A 280 -7.49 15.57 11.38
CA ASN A 280 -8.18 14.29 11.65
C ASN A 280 -9.68 14.38 11.33
N ASP A 281 -10.30 15.54 11.54
CA ASP A 281 -11.70 15.76 11.13
C ASP A 281 -11.80 15.77 9.60
N ALA A 282 -10.84 16.37 8.90
CA ALA A 282 -10.78 16.35 7.44
C ALA A 282 -10.58 14.93 6.86
N VAL A 283 -9.76 14.09 7.51
CA VAL A 283 -9.64 12.65 7.17
C VAL A 283 -10.97 11.94 7.38
N THR A 284 -11.64 12.19 8.52
CA THR A 284 -12.93 11.55 8.87
C THR A 284 -14.04 11.97 7.91
N ALA A 285 -14.08 13.23 7.50
CA ALA A 285 -15.01 13.75 6.49
C ALA A 285 -14.64 13.36 5.05
N ASN A 286 -13.53 12.63 4.85
CA ASN A 286 -13.02 12.19 3.55
C ASN A 286 -12.86 13.35 2.54
N LEU A 287 -12.23 14.45 2.97
CA LEU A 287 -11.94 15.60 2.11
C LEU A 287 -10.73 15.34 1.21
N ASP A 288 -10.65 16.07 0.09
CA ASP A 288 -9.46 16.13 -0.76
C ASP A 288 -8.33 16.87 -0.04
N LEU A 289 -7.57 16.11 0.77
CA LEU A 289 -6.48 16.63 1.61
C LEU A 289 -5.37 17.31 0.80
N GLU A 290 -5.14 16.87 -0.44
CA GLU A 290 -4.11 17.44 -1.30
C GLU A 290 -4.54 18.82 -1.79
N ALA A 291 -5.75 18.95 -2.33
CA ALA A 291 -6.31 20.25 -2.71
C ALA A 291 -6.36 21.21 -1.52
N LEU A 292 -6.78 20.70 -0.35
CA LEU A 292 -6.85 21.44 0.90
C LEU A 292 -5.49 22.00 1.34
N LEU A 293 -4.43 21.19 1.31
CA LEU A 293 -3.08 21.65 1.68
C LEU A 293 -2.52 22.64 0.66
N LEU A 294 -2.71 22.40 -0.64
CA LEU A 294 -2.20 23.30 -1.68
C LEU A 294 -2.82 24.70 -1.60
N ASP A 295 -4.12 24.80 -1.32
CA ASP A 295 -4.76 26.09 -1.09
C ASP A 295 -4.31 26.72 0.23
N LEU A 296 -4.11 25.92 1.29
CA LEU A 296 -3.59 26.42 2.56
C LEU A 296 -2.20 27.06 2.39
N ILE A 297 -1.30 26.43 1.63
CA ILE A 297 0.07 26.92 1.38
C ILE A 297 0.06 28.36 0.85
N ARG A 298 -0.86 28.68 -0.09
CA ARG A 298 -1.02 30.03 -0.65
C ARG A 298 -1.39 31.09 0.39
N LEU A 299 -1.99 30.67 1.51
CA LEU A 299 -2.41 31.55 2.60
C LEU A 299 -1.36 31.67 3.71
N LEU A 300 -0.28 30.90 3.66
CA LEU A 300 0.75 30.93 4.70
C LEU A 300 1.62 32.19 4.61
N ASP A 301 2.01 32.70 5.77
CA ASP A 301 3.03 33.73 5.94
C ASP A 301 4.44 33.10 5.95
N ALA A 302 5.47 33.95 5.95
CA ALA A 302 6.86 33.49 5.93
C ALA A 302 7.21 32.51 7.06
N PRO A 303 6.86 32.76 8.34
CA PRO A 303 7.13 31.80 9.42
C PRO A 303 6.50 30.43 9.19
N LYS A 304 5.23 30.36 8.78
CA LYS A 304 4.54 29.08 8.58
C LYS A 304 5.00 28.36 7.31
N VAL A 305 5.26 29.07 6.22
CA VAL A 305 5.78 28.43 4.99
C VAL A 305 7.20 27.91 5.21
N TYR A 306 8.02 28.63 5.99
CA TYR A 306 9.34 28.16 6.37
C TYR A 306 9.27 26.96 7.31
N ALA A 307 8.36 26.96 8.30
CA ALA A 307 8.13 25.80 9.14
C ALA A 307 7.73 24.57 8.31
N LEU A 308 6.84 24.74 7.33
CA LEU A 308 6.45 23.68 6.41
C LEU A 308 7.62 23.17 5.55
N TYR A 309 8.45 24.07 5.01
CA TYR A 309 9.65 23.67 4.28
C TYR A 309 10.63 22.91 5.18
N THR A 310 10.90 23.39 6.40
CA THR A 310 11.79 22.68 7.34
C THR A 310 11.21 21.33 7.79
N ALA A 311 9.88 21.19 7.83
CA ALA A 311 9.25 19.90 8.08
C ALA A 311 9.45 18.93 6.90
N LEU A 312 9.43 19.43 5.65
CA LEU A 312 9.68 18.63 4.45
C LEU A 312 11.16 18.29 4.28
N ALA A 313 12.02 19.31 4.22
CA ALA A 313 13.42 19.23 3.82
C ALA A 313 14.39 19.06 4.99
N GLY A 314 13.94 19.27 6.23
CA GLY A 314 14.81 19.38 7.39
C GLY A 314 15.50 20.74 7.50
N ASP A 315 16.23 20.93 8.59
CA ASP A 315 17.18 22.01 8.79
C ASP A 315 18.34 21.49 9.66
N PRO A 316 19.42 20.99 9.05
CA PRO A 316 20.58 20.47 9.77
C PRO A 316 21.23 21.51 10.71
N ALA A 317 21.18 22.80 10.37
CA ALA A 317 21.76 23.85 11.21
C ALA A 317 20.99 24.01 12.54
N GLN A 318 19.71 23.63 12.55
CA GLN A 318 18.86 23.61 13.74
C GLN A 318 18.60 22.19 14.28
N GLY A 319 19.28 21.17 13.73
CA GLY A 319 19.06 19.77 14.11
C GLY A 319 17.67 19.22 13.78
N ARG A 320 16.94 19.84 12.84
CA ARG A 320 15.60 19.39 12.43
C ARG A 320 15.71 18.35 11.32
N LEU A 321 15.17 17.16 11.57
CA LEU A 321 15.10 16.10 10.57
C LEU A 321 13.95 16.35 9.58
N PRO A 322 14.12 15.99 8.29
CA PRO A 322 13.04 16.00 7.31
C PRO A 322 11.91 15.04 7.68
N LEU A 323 10.76 15.17 7.02
CA LEU A 323 9.66 14.21 7.12
C LEU A 323 10.13 12.84 6.60
N SER A 324 10.03 11.80 7.41
CA SER A 324 10.41 10.45 7.00
C SER A 324 9.19 9.59 6.66
N VAL A 325 9.20 9.01 5.46
CA VAL A 325 8.16 8.11 4.93
C VAL A 325 8.76 6.74 4.68
N LEU A 326 8.32 5.73 5.45
CA LEU A 326 8.80 4.36 5.36
C LEU A 326 7.77 3.44 4.70
N ASP A 327 8.22 2.60 3.77
CA ASP A 327 7.56 1.32 3.45
C ASP A 327 8.40 0.14 3.99
N PRO A 328 7.95 -0.57 5.05
CA PRO A 328 8.74 -1.62 5.68
C PRO A 328 8.74 -2.94 4.87
N THR A 329 7.94 -3.01 3.80
CA THR A 329 7.84 -4.14 2.86
C THR A 329 7.68 -3.59 1.44
N ALA A 330 8.66 -2.78 1.04
CA ALA A 330 8.60 -1.88 -0.12
C ALA A 330 8.36 -2.60 -1.46
N GLY A 331 8.74 -3.87 -1.56
CA GLY A 331 8.74 -4.59 -2.82
C GLY A 331 9.47 -3.79 -3.90
N SER A 332 8.80 -3.56 -5.02
CA SER A 332 9.29 -2.75 -6.13
C SER A 332 9.15 -1.23 -5.93
N GLY A 333 8.61 -0.74 -4.81
CA GLY A 333 8.50 0.69 -4.50
C GLY A 333 7.17 1.36 -4.86
N ALA A 334 6.05 0.64 -4.96
CA ALA A 334 4.76 1.21 -5.35
C ALA A 334 4.27 2.33 -4.39
N PHE A 335 4.40 2.15 -3.08
CA PHE A 335 4.07 3.18 -2.10
C PHE A 335 5.06 4.35 -2.11
N LEU A 336 6.36 4.08 -2.30
CA LEU A 336 7.37 5.16 -2.35
C LEU A 336 7.17 6.06 -3.57
N LEU A 337 6.78 5.51 -4.72
CA LEU A 337 6.37 6.31 -5.88
C LEU A 337 5.08 7.09 -5.63
N ALA A 338 4.10 6.51 -4.93
CA ALA A 338 2.89 7.23 -4.55
C ALA A 338 3.20 8.37 -3.56
N ALA A 339 4.10 8.14 -2.59
CA ALA A 339 4.58 9.16 -1.67
C ALA A 339 5.30 10.30 -2.42
N LEU A 340 6.14 9.97 -3.40
CA LEU A 340 6.78 10.97 -4.28
C LEU A 340 5.74 11.82 -5.01
N ARG A 341 4.69 11.20 -5.58
CA ARG A 341 3.60 11.91 -6.27
C ARG A 341 2.81 12.84 -5.35
N VAL A 342 2.66 12.50 -4.07
CA VAL A 342 2.02 13.36 -3.06
C VAL A 342 2.94 14.51 -2.66
N LEU A 343 4.23 14.25 -2.43
CA LEU A 343 5.18 15.24 -1.91
C LEU A 343 5.62 16.26 -2.97
N LYS A 344 5.79 15.85 -4.24
CA LYS A 344 6.26 16.72 -5.33
C LYS A 344 5.43 18.01 -5.48
N PRO A 345 4.09 17.98 -5.62
CA PRO A 345 3.29 19.20 -5.75
C PRO A 345 3.32 20.06 -4.48
N ILE A 346 3.48 19.46 -3.29
CA ILE A 346 3.59 20.17 -2.02
C ILE A 346 4.91 20.96 -1.97
N TYR A 347 6.04 20.31 -2.30
CA TYR A 347 7.35 20.97 -2.37
C TYR A 347 7.34 22.14 -3.36
N ALA A 348 6.80 21.93 -4.56
CA ALA A 348 6.68 22.98 -5.57
C ALA A 348 5.87 24.17 -5.04
N ALA A 349 4.68 23.92 -4.47
CA ALA A 349 3.84 24.98 -3.93
C ALA A 349 4.49 25.76 -2.77
N VAL A 350 5.29 25.09 -1.93
CA VAL A 350 6.04 25.73 -0.85
C VAL A 350 7.11 26.66 -1.41
N LEU A 351 7.89 26.20 -2.40
CA LEU A 351 8.93 27.02 -3.03
C LEU A 351 8.32 28.20 -3.79
N ASP A 352 7.25 27.99 -4.56
CA ASP A 352 6.55 29.06 -5.26
C ASP A 352 6.03 30.12 -4.27
N ARG A 353 5.48 29.69 -3.12
CA ARG A 353 5.04 30.62 -2.08
C ARG A 353 6.21 31.37 -1.43
N MET A 354 7.37 30.75 -1.29
CA MET A 354 8.59 31.44 -0.84
C MET A 354 9.04 32.49 -1.84
N ASP A 355 8.98 32.19 -3.14
CA ASP A 355 9.30 33.16 -4.21
C ASP A 355 8.42 34.40 -4.08
N GLU A 356 7.09 34.20 -4.01
CA GLU A 356 6.13 35.29 -3.84
C GLU A 356 6.48 36.18 -2.63
N LEU A 357 6.77 35.57 -1.47
CA LEU A 357 7.10 36.29 -0.24
C LEU A 357 8.45 37.01 -0.32
N VAL A 358 9.43 36.46 -1.05
CA VAL A 358 10.72 37.11 -1.32
C VAL A 358 10.53 38.32 -2.23
N GLU A 359 9.73 38.19 -3.30
CA GLU A 359 9.41 39.28 -4.24
C GLU A 359 8.71 40.45 -3.54
N VAL A 360 7.72 40.17 -2.70
CA VAL A 360 7.01 41.22 -1.93
C VAL A 360 7.76 41.69 -0.68
N LYS A 361 9.00 41.22 -0.45
CA LYS A 361 9.87 41.56 0.68
C LYS A 361 9.26 41.23 2.06
N GLN A 362 8.42 40.21 2.15
CA GLN A 362 7.77 39.75 3.38
C GLN A 362 8.43 38.48 3.95
N THR A 363 9.75 38.45 4.04
CA THR A 363 10.50 37.25 4.49
C THR A 363 10.56 37.08 6.01
N ALA A 364 10.16 38.10 6.78
CA ALA A 364 10.24 38.11 8.25
C ALA A 364 11.65 37.79 8.81
N GLY A 365 12.71 38.12 8.06
CA GLY A 365 14.10 37.83 8.45
C GLY A 365 14.52 36.36 8.31
N LEU A 366 13.66 35.50 7.76
CA LEU A 366 13.95 34.08 7.52
C LEU A 366 14.75 33.89 6.22
N PRO A 367 15.53 32.81 6.09
CA PRO A 367 16.42 32.58 4.96
C PRO A 367 15.69 32.08 3.70
N LEU A 368 14.48 32.57 3.43
CA LEU A 368 13.66 32.17 2.26
C LEU A 368 14.42 32.37 0.95
N ARG A 369 15.10 33.52 0.82
CA ARG A 369 15.89 33.86 -0.37
C ARG A 369 17.03 32.88 -0.62
N THR A 370 17.65 32.37 0.44
CA THR A 370 18.72 31.38 0.34
C THR A 370 18.17 30.04 -0.13
N VAL A 371 17.03 29.61 0.43
CA VAL A 371 16.36 28.35 0.04
C VAL A 371 15.94 28.38 -1.43
N VAL A 372 15.32 29.48 -1.86
CA VAL A 372 14.92 29.69 -3.25
C VAL A 372 16.14 29.67 -4.18
N ALA A 373 17.18 30.43 -3.84
CA ALA A 373 18.40 30.50 -4.64
C ALA A 373 19.13 29.16 -4.74
N GLU A 374 19.06 28.31 -3.71
CA GLU A 374 19.57 26.93 -3.77
C GLU A 374 18.79 26.12 -4.82
N ALA A 375 17.45 26.15 -4.77
CA ALA A 375 16.61 25.44 -5.73
C ALA A 375 16.81 25.93 -7.18
N ASP A 376 16.94 27.24 -7.37
CA ASP A 376 17.12 27.88 -8.69
C ASP A 376 18.55 27.74 -9.22
N GLY A 377 19.51 27.34 -8.37
CA GLY A 377 20.88 27.04 -8.77
C GLY A 377 21.01 25.72 -9.56
N HIS A 378 19.99 24.87 -9.51
CA HIS A 378 19.92 23.62 -10.27
C HIS A 378 19.37 23.87 -11.69
N ALA A 379 19.80 23.04 -12.65
CA ALA A 379 19.41 23.21 -14.05
C ALA A 379 17.90 23.01 -14.31
N ASN A 380 17.21 22.28 -13.42
CA ASN A 380 15.77 22.02 -13.49
C ASN A 380 15.20 21.91 -12.06
N ARG A 381 14.23 22.78 -11.72
CA ARG A 381 13.61 22.85 -10.39
C ARG A 381 12.83 21.59 -10.03
N ASP A 382 12.10 21.02 -10.98
CA ASP A 382 11.33 19.79 -10.79
C ASP A 382 12.25 18.59 -10.49
N TYR A 383 13.36 18.51 -11.21
CA TYR A 383 14.41 17.52 -10.96
C TYR A 383 15.00 17.68 -9.56
N PHE A 384 15.30 18.91 -9.13
CA PHE A 384 15.78 19.21 -7.76
C PHE A 384 14.77 18.79 -6.69
N ILE A 385 13.47 19.08 -6.89
CA ILE A 385 12.41 18.66 -5.96
C ILE A 385 12.35 17.14 -5.86
N THR A 386 12.31 16.43 -7.00
CA THR A 386 12.26 14.97 -7.02
C THR A 386 13.50 14.37 -6.36
N LYS A 387 14.70 14.89 -6.66
CA LYS A 387 15.97 14.50 -6.02
C LYS A 387 15.92 14.71 -4.50
N SER A 388 15.43 15.86 -4.05
CA SER A 388 15.28 16.20 -2.63
C SER A 388 14.38 15.20 -1.91
N ILE A 389 13.21 14.88 -2.49
CA ILE A 389 12.25 13.93 -1.90
C ILE A 389 12.86 12.53 -1.79
N VAL A 390 13.47 12.05 -2.87
CA VAL A 390 14.08 10.71 -2.95
C VAL A 390 15.20 10.54 -1.91
N VAL A 391 16.01 11.58 -1.67
CA VAL A 391 17.13 11.53 -0.72
C VAL A 391 16.71 11.77 0.72
N ARG A 392 15.79 12.71 0.96
CA ARG A 392 15.46 13.20 2.32
C ARG A 392 14.24 12.51 2.93
N ASN A 393 13.28 12.06 2.14
CA ASN A 393 11.95 11.71 2.65
C ASN A 393 11.60 10.22 2.52
N LEU A 394 12.12 9.52 1.51
CA LEU A 394 11.66 8.17 1.18
C LEU A 394 12.61 7.10 1.74
N TYR A 395 12.05 6.11 2.44
CA TYR A 395 12.75 4.99 3.05
C TYR A 395 12.02 3.69 2.77
N GLY A 396 12.75 2.60 2.55
CA GLY A 396 12.17 1.34 2.09
C GLY A 396 12.98 0.14 2.55
N VAL A 397 12.27 -0.91 2.95
CA VAL A 397 12.86 -2.18 3.34
C VAL A 397 12.15 -3.30 2.60
N ASP A 398 12.90 -4.28 2.10
CA ASP A 398 12.33 -5.53 1.60
C ASP A 398 13.28 -6.70 1.87
N LEU A 399 12.72 -7.90 2.04
CA LEU A 399 13.52 -9.11 2.23
C LEU A 399 14.34 -9.44 0.98
N MET A 400 13.85 -9.10 -0.22
CA MET A 400 14.49 -9.42 -1.49
C MET A 400 15.35 -8.26 -2.00
N ALA A 401 16.66 -8.50 -2.11
CA ALA A 401 17.59 -7.52 -2.66
C ALA A 401 17.21 -7.09 -4.08
N GLU A 402 16.72 -8.01 -4.92
CA GLU A 402 16.30 -7.66 -6.28
C GLU A 402 15.12 -6.68 -6.31
N ALA A 403 14.21 -6.76 -5.33
CA ALA A 403 13.07 -5.85 -5.23
C ALA A 403 13.52 -4.43 -4.86
N ILE A 404 14.45 -4.31 -3.91
CA ILE A 404 15.09 -3.04 -3.55
C ILE A 404 15.83 -2.43 -4.73
N GLU A 405 16.58 -3.21 -5.50
CA GLU A 405 17.25 -2.71 -6.71
C GLU A 405 16.23 -2.16 -7.71
N ILE A 406 15.15 -2.89 -7.97
CA ILE A 406 14.05 -2.43 -8.83
C ILE A 406 13.42 -1.13 -8.30
N CYS A 407 13.22 -1.02 -6.99
CA CYS A 407 12.71 0.20 -6.36
C CYS A 407 13.64 1.39 -6.62
N LYS A 408 14.96 1.20 -6.45
CA LYS A 408 15.97 2.23 -6.78
C LYS A 408 15.86 2.66 -8.24
N TRP A 409 15.81 1.70 -9.17
CA TRP A 409 15.68 1.98 -10.60
C TRP A 409 14.45 2.84 -10.91
N ARG A 410 13.29 2.52 -10.33
CA ARG A 410 12.04 3.25 -10.62
C ARG A 410 12.07 4.68 -10.10
N LEU A 411 12.60 4.92 -8.90
CA LEU A 411 12.74 6.27 -8.36
C LEU A 411 13.70 7.12 -9.20
N LEU A 412 14.84 6.54 -9.61
CA LEU A 412 15.81 7.22 -10.46
C LEU A 412 15.27 7.48 -11.88
N LEU A 413 14.53 6.53 -12.47
CA LEU A 413 13.83 6.75 -13.75
C LEU A 413 12.82 7.89 -13.65
N ARG A 414 12.10 8.00 -12.53
CA ARG A 414 11.17 9.10 -12.33
C ARG A 414 11.89 10.45 -12.26
N MET A 415 13.08 10.52 -11.64
CA MET A 415 13.91 11.72 -11.67
C MET A 415 14.34 12.09 -13.11
N VAL A 416 14.85 11.12 -13.88
CA VAL A 416 15.27 11.36 -15.27
C VAL A 416 14.09 11.77 -16.16
N ALA A 417 12.87 11.29 -15.87
CA ALA A 417 11.67 11.66 -16.61
C ALA A 417 11.38 13.16 -16.57
N ASP A 418 11.70 13.83 -15.44
CA ASP A 418 11.48 15.26 -15.21
C ASP A 418 12.44 16.20 -15.99
N LEU A 419 13.49 15.67 -16.62
CA LEU A 419 14.43 16.46 -17.41
C LEU A 419 13.81 16.96 -18.72
N ASP A 420 13.97 18.24 -19.05
CA ASP A 420 13.54 18.78 -20.35
C ASP A 420 14.61 18.57 -21.43
N ASP A 421 15.88 18.74 -21.05
CA ASP A 421 17.06 18.58 -21.91
C ASP A 421 18.07 17.59 -21.29
N ALA A 422 18.70 16.79 -22.13
CA ALA A 422 19.78 15.86 -21.77
C ALA A 422 20.95 16.52 -21.02
N ASN A 423 21.25 17.78 -21.30
CA ASN A 423 22.35 18.53 -20.68
C ASN A 423 22.04 18.98 -19.25
N GLN A 424 20.78 18.87 -18.81
CA GLN A 424 20.35 19.20 -17.45
C GLN A 424 20.57 18.05 -16.46
N ILE A 425 21.03 16.89 -16.92
CA ILE A 425 21.21 15.72 -16.05
C ILE A 425 22.35 15.97 -15.05
N GLU A 426 22.01 15.88 -13.77
CA GLU A 426 22.97 15.94 -12.68
C GLU A 426 23.39 14.52 -12.24
N PRO A 427 24.48 14.40 -11.46
CA PRO A 427 24.78 13.16 -10.78
C PRO A 427 23.59 12.67 -9.95
N LEU A 428 23.22 11.41 -10.19
CA LEU A 428 22.20 10.65 -9.48
C LEU A 428 22.62 10.48 -8.00
N PRO A 429 21.66 10.59 -7.08
CA PRO A 429 21.91 10.45 -5.66
C PRO A 429 22.23 9.00 -5.27
N ASP A 430 22.98 8.85 -4.17
CA ASP A 430 23.18 7.56 -3.53
C ASP A 430 22.07 7.32 -2.50
N ILE A 431 21.13 6.43 -2.84
CA ILE A 431 19.97 6.10 -2.00
C ILE A 431 20.10 4.75 -1.30
N ASP A 432 21.31 4.17 -1.28
CA ASP A 432 21.53 2.90 -0.60
C ASP A 432 21.16 3.02 0.88
N CYS A 433 21.45 4.17 1.51
CA CYS A 433 21.13 4.42 2.92
C CYS A 433 19.65 4.57 3.24
N ASN A 434 18.81 4.68 2.22
CA ASN A 434 17.37 4.85 2.35
C ASN A 434 16.62 3.56 2.00
N LEU A 435 17.16 2.77 1.08
CA LEU A 435 16.56 1.53 0.58
C LEU A 435 17.42 0.33 0.92
N ARG A 436 16.91 -0.56 1.78
CA ARG A 436 17.69 -1.63 2.40
C ARG A 436 17.07 -3.00 2.21
N ALA A 437 17.90 -3.95 1.79
CA ALA A 437 17.52 -5.36 1.76
C ALA A 437 17.72 -5.97 3.15
N GLY A 438 16.73 -6.69 3.66
CA GLY A 438 16.78 -7.35 4.95
C GLY A 438 15.41 -7.79 5.45
N ASN A 439 15.40 -8.74 6.38
CA ASN A 439 14.20 -9.23 7.02
C ASN A 439 13.71 -8.21 8.04
N ALA A 440 12.68 -7.44 7.68
CA ALA A 440 12.04 -6.45 8.54
C ALA A 440 11.62 -7.00 9.93
N LEU A 441 11.35 -8.31 10.02
CA LEU A 441 10.85 -8.96 11.24
C LEU A 441 11.95 -9.49 12.16
N VAL A 442 13.16 -9.72 11.63
CA VAL A 442 14.29 -10.30 12.36
C VAL A 442 15.37 -9.24 12.55
N GLY A 443 15.84 -9.08 13.78
CA GLY A 443 16.76 -8.01 14.16
C GLY A 443 16.13 -7.01 15.13
N TYR A 444 17.00 -6.23 15.73
CA TYR A 444 16.67 -5.29 16.79
C TYR A 444 15.98 -4.04 16.21
N ALA A 445 14.80 -3.71 16.73
CA ALA A 445 14.10 -2.45 16.47
C ALA A 445 14.75 -1.30 17.23
N GLN A 446 15.11 -1.54 18.50
CA GLN A 446 15.54 -0.51 19.44
C GLN A 446 16.81 -0.93 20.19
N PRO A 447 17.67 0.03 20.60
CA PRO A 447 18.93 -0.31 21.26
C PRO A 447 18.77 -1.03 22.61
N GLU A 448 17.65 -0.81 23.32
CA GLU A 448 17.37 -1.41 24.62
C GLU A 448 17.22 -2.94 24.54
N GLU A 449 16.93 -3.48 23.34
CA GLU A 449 16.76 -4.91 23.10
C GLU A 449 18.11 -5.69 23.17
N ILE A 450 19.25 -4.99 23.18
CA ILE A 450 20.61 -5.57 23.16
C ILE A 450 21.08 -5.95 24.59
N GLY A 451 20.40 -5.49 25.64
CA GLY A 451 20.80 -5.75 27.03
C GLY A 451 22.10 -5.02 27.44
N SER A 452 22.96 -5.66 28.25
CA SER A 452 24.13 -5.04 28.91
C SER A 452 25.32 -4.70 28.01
N ALA A 453 25.29 -5.03 26.71
CA ALA A 453 26.36 -4.73 25.74
C ALA A 453 26.27 -3.32 25.12
N ALA A 454 25.39 -2.46 25.64
CA ALA A 454 24.87 -1.28 24.94
C ALA A 454 25.80 -0.04 24.84
N PRO A 455 26.59 0.40 25.85
CA PRO A 455 27.10 1.77 25.85
C PRO A 455 28.16 2.07 24.77
N GLU A 456 29.11 1.14 24.56
CA GLU A 456 30.21 1.32 23.62
C GLU A 456 29.73 1.26 22.16
N LEU A 457 28.85 0.30 21.86
CA LEU A 457 28.20 0.17 20.56
C LEU A 457 27.34 1.40 20.22
N LEU A 458 26.57 1.90 21.20
CA LEU A 458 25.75 3.11 21.05
C LEU A 458 26.59 4.35 20.75
N ASN A 459 27.73 4.53 21.44
CA ASN A 459 28.63 5.65 21.20
C ASN A 459 29.25 5.59 19.80
N GLU A 460 29.65 4.40 19.35
CA GLU A 460 30.19 4.23 17.99
C GLU A 460 29.12 4.50 16.91
N LEU A 461 27.90 3.99 17.10
CA LEU A 461 26.77 4.24 16.20
C LEU A 461 26.46 5.74 16.07
N GLN A 462 26.45 6.47 17.20
CA GLN A 462 26.28 7.91 17.21
C GLN A 462 27.34 8.66 16.41
N ALA A 463 28.60 8.19 16.44
CA ALA A 463 29.69 8.80 15.70
C ALA A 463 29.58 8.53 14.20
N VAL A 464 29.33 7.28 13.81
CA VAL A 464 29.13 6.87 12.40
C VAL A 464 27.97 7.65 11.77
N GLN A 465 26.88 7.82 12.50
CA GLN A 465 25.65 8.40 11.95
C GLN A 465 25.69 9.91 11.81
N ARG A 466 26.43 10.62 12.69
CA ARG A 466 26.74 12.04 12.49
C ARG A 466 27.51 12.27 11.18
N GLU A 467 28.43 11.38 10.85
CA GLU A 467 29.16 11.44 9.57
C GLU A 467 28.25 11.12 8.37
N VAL A 468 27.34 10.15 8.49
CA VAL A 468 26.35 9.84 7.43
C VAL A 468 25.43 11.03 7.15
N ALA A 469 24.90 11.69 8.19
CA ALA A 469 24.02 12.84 8.05
C ALA A 469 24.74 14.03 7.38
N ALA A 470 25.97 14.33 7.80
CA ALA A 470 26.79 15.36 7.17
C ALA A 470 27.08 15.03 5.69
N TYR A 471 27.32 13.76 5.38
CA TYR A 471 27.54 13.30 4.01
C TYR A 471 26.30 13.47 3.11
N ARG A 472 25.10 13.13 3.61
CA ARG A 472 23.82 13.30 2.87
C ARG A 472 23.54 14.76 2.55
N ASP A 473 23.71 15.66 3.52
CA ASP A 473 23.46 17.10 3.31
C ASP A 473 24.46 17.69 2.31
N ALA A 474 25.73 17.28 2.39
CA ALA A 474 26.75 17.74 1.46
C ALA A 474 26.53 17.22 0.02
N GLN A 475 26.00 16.01 -0.17
CA GLN A 475 25.60 15.50 -1.49
C GLN A 475 24.56 16.40 -2.17
N LEU A 476 23.62 16.95 -1.40
CA LEU A 476 22.55 17.80 -1.95
C LEU A 476 23.02 19.23 -2.19
N ARG A 477 23.76 19.83 -1.23
CA ARG A 477 24.13 21.25 -1.28
C ARG A 477 25.28 21.58 -2.23
N PHE A 478 26.24 20.68 -2.39
CA PHE A 478 27.49 20.99 -3.10
C PHE A 478 27.66 20.21 -4.40
N ASN A 479 26.68 19.38 -4.80
CA ASN A 479 26.85 18.40 -5.89
C ASN A 479 28.22 17.69 -5.78
N LEU A 480 28.61 17.33 -4.55
CA LEU A 480 29.96 16.86 -4.21
C LEU A 480 30.45 15.84 -5.25
N ASP A 481 31.70 16.02 -5.73
CA ASP A 481 32.36 15.01 -6.53
C ASP A 481 32.43 13.70 -5.72
N PRO A 482 31.76 12.64 -6.16
CA PRO A 482 31.71 11.36 -5.47
C PRO A 482 33.07 10.68 -5.33
N ALA A 483 34.09 11.12 -6.08
CA ALA A 483 35.48 10.73 -5.88
C ALA A 483 36.00 11.16 -4.50
N ASP A 484 35.70 12.39 -4.06
CA ASP A 484 36.09 12.94 -2.74
C ASP A 484 35.30 12.29 -1.60
N GLY A 485 34.07 11.83 -1.88
CA GLY A 485 33.20 11.12 -0.92
C GLY A 485 33.35 9.59 -0.90
N SER A 486 34.07 8.99 -1.85
CA SER A 486 34.15 7.53 -2.01
C SER A 486 34.87 6.83 -0.85
N ALA A 487 35.95 7.42 -0.36
CA ALA A 487 36.69 6.93 0.80
C ALA A 487 35.87 7.03 2.09
N THR A 488 35.17 8.16 2.28
CA THR A 488 34.26 8.36 3.41
C THR A 488 33.12 7.35 3.39
N ARG A 489 32.48 7.13 2.24
CA ARG A 489 31.43 6.11 2.08
C ARG A 489 31.92 4.71 2.41
N ARG A 490 33.08 4.31 1.86
CA ARG A 490 33.66 2.98 2.13
C ARG A 490 33.93 2.81 3.61
N ARG A 491 34.56 3.80 4.24
CA ARG A 491 34.82 3.81 5.68
C ARG A 491 33.54 3.69 6.51
N LEU A 492 32.50 4.46 6.17
CA LEU A 492 31.21 4.42 6.86
C LEU A 492 30.55 3.05 6.72
N ARG A 493 30.59 2.47 5.52
CA ARG A 493 30.03 1.15 5.25
C ARG A 493 30.77 0.05 6.02
N GLU A 494 32.10 0.04 6.00
CA GLU A 494 32.91 -0.92 6.75
C GLU A 494 32.63 -0.87 8.26
N ARG A 495 32.47 0.33 8.83
CA ARG A 495 32.09 0.50 10.24
C ARG A 495 30.68 -0.01 10.54
N LEU A 496 29.69 0.30 9.69
CA LEU A 496 28.33 -0.22 9.83
C LEU A 496 28.28 -1.76 9.70
N ASP A 497 29.05 -2.33 8.78
CA ASP A 497 29.13 -3.78 8.58
C ASP A 497 29.76 -4.47 9.80
N GLN A 498 30.80 -3.88 10.41
CA GLN A 498 31.39 -4.37 11.66
C GLN A 498 30.39 -4.34 12.82
N LEU A 499 29.62 -3.26 12.96
CA LEU A 499 28.60 -3.12 14.00
C LEU A 499 27.47 -4.14 13.80
N ASN A 500 27.00 -4.31 12.56
CA ASN A 500 25.98 -5.31 12.24
C ASN A 500 26.49 -6.73 12.50
N ALA A 501 27.75 -7.04 12.19
CA ALA A 501 28.32 -8.36 12.48
C ALA A 501 28.34 -8.69 13.98
N GLN A 502 28.58 -7.69 14.85
CA GLN A 502 28.50 -7.87 16.31
C GLN A 502 27.06 -8.17 16.76
N LEU A 503 26.08 -7.49 16.17
CA LEU A 503 24.66 -7.70 16.47
C LEU A 503 24.15 -9.04 15.93
N ASP A 504 24.58 -9.44 14.73
CA ASP A 504 24.31 -10.76 14.15
C ASP A 504 24.83 -11.87 15.08
N HIS A 505 26.05 -11.72 15.62
CA HIS A 505 26.60 -12.67 16.57
C HIS A 505 25.75 -12.79 17.84
N SER A 506 25.21 -11.66 18.34
CA SER A 506 24.27 -11.68 19.45
C SER A 506 22.98 -12.43 19.10
N LEU A 507 22.43 -12.24 17.89
CA LEU A 507 21.27 -13.01 17.42
C LEU A 507 21.57 -14.50 17.28
N GLU A 508 22.78 -14.89 16.86
CA GLU A 508 23.21 -16.30 16.80
C GLU A 508 23.07 -16.97 18.17
N GLN A 509 23.46 -16.27 19.25
CA GLN A 509 23.38 -16.79 20.62
C GLN A 509 21.93 -17.02 21.09
N THR A 510 20.95 -16.30 20.53
CA THR A 510 19.52 -16.48 20.84
C THR A 510 18.87 -17.61 20.04
N GLY A 511 19.54 -18.11 18.99
CA GLY A 511 18.97 -19.07 18.04
C GLY A 511 18.00 -18.48 17.01
N LEU A 512 17.84 -17.15 16.96
CA LEU A 512 17.05 -16.47 15.92
C LEU A 512 17.78 -16.40 14.58
N LEU A 513 19.12 -16.41 14.64
CA LEU A 513 20.02 -16.45 13.49
C LEU A 513 20.85 -17.73 13.57
N TRP A 514 21.04 -18.43 12.46
CA TRP A 514 21.94 -19.58 12.40
C TRP A 514 22.57 -19.73 11.01
N ARG A 515 23.74 -20.36 10.97
CA ARG A 515 24.49 -20.57 9.73
C ARG A 515 23.95 -21.76 8.94
N LEU A 516 23.84 -21.60 7.62
CA LEU A 516 23.41 -22.66 6.72
C LEU A 516 24.61 -23.55 6.31
N PRO A 517 24.39 -24.84 5.99
CA PRO A 517 25.47 -25.73 5.54
C PRO A 517 26.22 -25.25 4.29
N ALA A 518 25.54 -24.50 3.42
CA ALA A 518 26.09 -23.92 2.21
C ALA A 518 26.85 -22.58 2.43
N GLY A 519 26.95 -22.11 3.68
CA GLY A 519 27.43 -20.77 4.03
C GLY A 519 26.30 -19.74 4.13
N GLY A 520 26.60 -18.60 4.75
CA GLY A 520 25.60 -17.55 5.04
C GLY A 520 24.66 -17.88 6.21
N TYR A 521 23.69 -17.01 6.45
CA TYR A 521 22.67 -17.18 7.48
C TYR A 521 21.32 -17.63 6.90
N ASN A 522 20.45 -18.18 7.75
CA ASN A 522 19.08 -18.57 7.40
C ASN A 522 18.20 -17.41 6.92
N THR A 523 18.51 -16.19 7.34
CA THR A 523 17.88 -14.96 6.88
C THR A 523 18.87 -13.81 7.05
N GLN A 524 18.63 -12.68 6.38
CA GLN A 524 19.41 -11.46 6.57
C GLN A 524 18.72 -10.57 7.60
N PRO A 525 19.23 -10.43 8.84
CA PRO A 525 18.60 -9.57 9.84
C PRO A 525 18.62 -8.10 9.41
N LEU A 526 17.62 -7.35 9.86
CA LEU A 526 17.62 -5.90 9.77
C LEU A 526 17.64 -5.29 11.18
N HIS A 527 18.80 -4.75 11.55
CA HIS A 527 18.96 -3.95 12.75
C HIS A 527 18.50 -2.52 12.47
N TRP A 528 17.25 -2.20 12.82
CA TRP A 528 16.61 -0.94 12.44
C TRP A 528 17.36 0.27 13.01
N PHE A 529 17.74 0.22 14.28
CA PHE A 529 18.41 1.33 14.95
C PHE A 529 19.84 1.58 14.45
N THR A 530 20.50 0.59 13.83
CA THR A 530 21.79 0.83 13.14
C THR A 530 21.57 1.32 11.72
N THR A 531 20.52 0.83 11.06
CA THR A 531 20.21 1.11 9.66
C THR A 531 19.66 2.53 9.46
N PHE A 532 18.76 2.96 10.35
CA PHE A 532 18.03 4.25 10.29
C PHE A 532 18.18 5.01 11.62
N TYR A 533 19.40 5.06 12.15
CA TYR A 533 19.69 5.61 13.47
C TYR A 533 19.22 7.06 13.64
N ASP A 534 19.46 7.92 12.66
CA ASP A 534 19.07 9.34 12.71
C ASP A 534 17.57 9.51 12.95
N ILE A 535 16.76 8.71 12.28
CA ILE A 535 15.30 8.71 12.40
C ILE A 535 14.86 8.12 13.74
N LEU A 536 15.40 6.96 14.15
CA LEU A 536 14.98 6.32 15.39
C LEU A 536 15.46 7.08 16.63
N ALA A 537 16.66 7.68 16.60
CA ALA A 537 17.12 8.62 17.63
C ALA A 537 16.29 9.91 17.64
N GLY A 538 15.76 10.32 16.49
CA GLY A 538 14.76 11.38 16.35
C GLY A 538 13.35 11.01 16.85
N GLY A 539 13.15 9.77 17.30
CA GLY A 539 11.92 9.27 17.90
C GLY A 539 11.09 8.35 17.01
N GLY A 540 11.52 8.06 15.77
CA GLY A 540 10.83 7.17 14.83
C GLY A 540 10.40 7.84 13.53
N PHE A 541 9.75 7.07 12.66
CA PHE A 541 9.25 7.54 11.37
C PHE A 541 7.94 8.34 11.52
N GLU A 542 7.81 9.47 10.83
CA GLU A 542 6.58 10.27 10.88
C GLU A 542 5.44 9.70 10.04
N ALA A 543 5.75 9.01 8.94
CA ALA A 543 4.76 8.30 8.14
C ALA A 543 5.27 6.89 7.80
N ILE A 544 4.43 5.89 8.03
CA ILE A 544 4.69 4.52 7.59
C ILE A 544 3.52 4.08 6.73
N VAL A 545 3.78 3.64 5.50
CA VAL A 545 2.78 3.20 4.54
C VAL A 545 3.15 1.84 3.97
N GLY A 546 2.20 0.99 3.61
CA GLY A 546 2.58 -0.27 2.97
C GLY A 546 1.47 -1.28 2.73
N ASN A 547 1.85 -2.35 2.04
CA ASN A 547 1.07 -3.57 1.85
C ASN A 547 1.88 -4.76 2.38
N PRO A 548 1.75 -5.12 3.67
CA PRO A 548 2.50 -6.23 4.25
C PRO A 548 2.06 -7.59 3.68
N PRO A 549 2.93 -8.63 3.73
CA PRO A 549 2.68 -9.92 3.08
C PRO A 549 1.51 -10.71 3.71
N TYR A 550 0.64 -11.27 2.87
CA TYR A 550 -0.54 -12.04 3.29
C TYR A 550 -0.24 -13.54 3.42
N VAL A 551 0.74 -13.85 4.27
CA VAL A 551 1.29 -15.20 4.42
C VAL A 551 1.13 -15.68 5.84
N ALA A 552 0.67 -16.92 6.00
CA ALA A 552 0.65 -17.57 7.30
C ALA A 552 2.09 -17.81 7.78
N TYR A 553 2.40 -17.40 9.01
CA TYR A 553 3.73 -17.54 9.59
C TYR A 553 4.21 -19.00 9.58
N SER A 554 3.29 -19.96 9.73
CA SER A 554 3.59 -21.39 9.65
C SER A 554 4.27 -21.83 8.35
N LYS A 555 4.10 -21.09 7.25
CA LYS A 555 4.74 -21.38 5.96
C LYS A 555 6.21 -20.97 5.93
N VAL A 556 6.61 -19.91 6.63
CA VAL A 556 7.98 -19.36 6.58
C VAL A 556 8.76 -19.57 7.88
N ARG A 557 8.10 -20.02 8.95
CA ARG A 557 8.73 -20.20 10.27
C ARG A 557 9.96 -21.13 10.22
N HIS A 558 10.00 -22.06 9.26
CA HIS A 558 11.12 -22.98 9.08
C HIS A 558 12.36 -22.30 8.46
N GLU A 559 12.18 -21.17 7.78
CA GLU A 559 13.24 -20.34 7.21
C GLU A 559 13.79 -19.36 8.26
N TYR A 560 12.92 -18.74 9.06
CA TYR A 560 13.33 -17.85 10.14
C TYR A 560 12.36 -17.83 11.33
N ARG A 561 12.89 -17.51 12.51
CA ARG A 561 12.12 -17.35 13.75
C ARG A 561 11.98 -15.88 14.10
N VAL A 562 10.88 -15.53 14.76
CA VAL A 562 10.67 -14.20 15.36
C VAL A 562 10.62 -14.35 16.87
N ALA A 563 10.94 -13.29 17.60
CA ALA A 563 10.80 -13.25 19.05
C ALA A 563 10.32 -11.86 19.50
N GLY A 564 9.64 -11.84 20.65
CA GLY A 564 9.20 -10.60 21.29
C GLY A 564 8.00 -9.94 20.63
N TYR A 565 7.24 -10.63 19.78
CA TYR A 565 6.01 -10.11 19.16
C TYR A 565 4.77 -10.55 19.92
N THR A 566 3.95 -9.60 20.34
CA THR A 566 2.65 -9.87 20.97
C THR A 566 1.61 -10.39 19.97
N THR A 567 1.84 -10.19 18.68
CA THR A 567 0.96 -10.59 17.56
C THR A 567 1.34 -11.91 16.90
N GLU A 568 2.33 -12.64 17.43
CA GLU A 568 2.77 -13.92 16.88
C GLU A 568 1.65 -14.99 16.88
N ASP A 569 0.79 -14.98 17.90
CA ASP A 569 -0.38 -15.87 18.04
C ASP A 569 -1.39 -15.71 16.88
N GLY A 570 -1.39 -14.55 16.22
CA GLY A 570 -2.21 -14.31 15.02
C GLY A 570 -1.76 -15.15 13.81
N GLY A 571 -0.54 -15.66 13.83
CA GLY A 571 -0.06 -16.64 12.85
C GLY A 571 0.00 -16.13 11.41
N ASN A 572 -0.05 -14.81 11.18
CA ASN A 572 0.09 -14.18 9.86
C ASN A 572 1.15 -13.08 9.88
N LEU A 573 1.96 -13.00 8.82
CA LEU A 573 3.09 -12.07 8.75
C LEU A 573 2.66 -10.60 8.80
N TYR A 574 1.52 -10.24 8.21
CA TYR A 574 1.05 -8.86 8.26
C TYR A 574 0.82 -8.33 9.68
N ALA A 575 0.45 -9.19 10.64
CA ALA A 575 0.28 -8.79 12.03
C ALA A 575 1.63 -8.42 12.66
N LEU A 576 2.66 -9.25 12.41
CA LEU A 576 4.03 -9.01 12.86
C LEU A 576 4.62 -7.74 12.23
N VAL A 577 4.39 -7.51 10.92
CA VAL A 577 4.88 -6.32 10.23
C VAL A 577 4.21 -5.05 10.77
N ILE A 578 2.91 -5.09 11.02
CA ILE A 578 2.21 -3.96 11.63
C ILE A 578 2.74 -3.68 13.04
N GLU A 579 2.95 -4.72 13.86
CA GLU A 579 3.54 -4.54 15.19
C GLU A 579 4.93 -3.92 15.12
N ARG A 580 5.79 -4.38 14.19
CA ARG A 580 7.10 -3.78 13.94
C ARG A 580 6.96 -2.32 13.50
N ALA A 581 6.08 -2.02 12.55
CA ALA A 581 5.84 -0.65 12.06
C ALA A 581 5.43 0.28 13.21
N LEU A 582 4.53 -0.15 14.10
CA LEU A 582 4.08 0.66 15.23
C LEU A 582 5.20 0.92 16.26
N ARG A 583 6.18 0.02 16.41
CA ARG A 583 7.38 0.24 17.24
C ARG A 583 8.39 1.21 16.64
N LEU A 584 8.34 1.40 15.32
CA LEU A 584 9.19 2.32 14.57
C LEU A 584 8.52 3.70 14.38
N LEU A 585 7.26 3.84 14.78
CA LEU A 585 6.47 5.03 14.56
C LEU A 585 6.86 6.15 15.54
N ALA A 586 7.01 7.36 15.02
CA ALA A 586 7.20 8.55 15.85
C ALA A 586 6.00 8.77 16.79
N LYS A 587 6.20 9.50 17.90
CA LYS A 587 5.14 9.81 18.88
C LYS A 587 3.90 10.49 18.28
N ARG A 588 4.05 11.24 17.20
CA ARG A 588 2.95 11.84 16.40
C ARG A 588 2.92 11.29 14.97
N GLY A 589 3.54 10.14 14.76
CA GLY A 589 3.61 9.49 13.47
C GLY A 589 2.25 8.92 13.06
N ARG A 590 2.14 8.62 11.77
CA ARG A 590 0.94 8.03 11.16
C ARG A 590 1.29 6.76 10.40
N CYS A 591 0.45 5.74 10.54
CA CYS A 591 0.65 4.45 9.90
C CYS A 591 -0.57 4.10 9.04
N GLY A 592 -0.36 3.86 7.74
CA GLY A 592 -1.41 3.50 6.79
C GLY A 592 -1.11 2.18 6.08
N MET A 593 -1.89 1.14 6.36
CA MET A 593 -1.63 -0.21 5.87
C MET A 593 -2.86 -0.81 5.21
N ILE A 594 -2.67 -1.56 4.12
CA ILE A 594 -3.72 -2.40 3.54
C ILE A 594 -3.53 -3.87 3.91
N VAL A 595 -4.54 -4.46 4.56
CA VAL A 595 -4.46 -5.82 5.12
C VAL A 595 -5.76 -6.60 4.92
N PRO A 596 -5.75 -7.94 5.10
CA PRO A 596 -6.97 -8.73 5.07
C PRO A 596 -7.95 -8.27 6.15
N ILE A 597 -9.25 -8.26 5.83
CA ILE A 597 -10.31 -7.82 6.76
C ILE A 597 -10.34 -8.64 8.06
N ALA A 598 -9.73 -9.83 8.06
CA ALA A 598 -9.54 -10.64 9.24
C ALA A 598 -8.81 -9.88 10.37
N ALA A 599 -7.88 -8.98 10.03
CA ALA A 599 -7.13 -8.15 10.97
C ALA A 599 -8.02 -7.44 11.99
N ILE A 600 -9.22 -7.00 11.55
CA ILE A 600 -10.16 -6.26 12.39
C ILE A 600 -11.38 -7.07 12.83
N SER A 601 -11.54 -8.31 12.35
CA SER A 601 -12.81 -9.04 12.52
C SER A 601 -12.69 -10.42 13.14
N THR A 602 -11.58 -11.16 12.99
CA THR A 602 -11.52 -12.57 13.45
C THR A 602 -10.93 -12.71 14.85
N ASP A 603 -11.31 -13.79 15.55
CA ASP A 603 -10.74 -14.10 16.87
C ASP A 603 -9.25 -14.48 16.80
N GLY A 604 -8.80 -15.00 15.66
CA GLY A 604 -7.37 -15.25 15.43
C GLY A 604 -6.54 -13.96 15.44
N MET A 605 -7.14 -12.79 15.22
CA MET A 605 -6.42 -11.51 15.16
C MET A 605 -6.61 -10.65 16.42
N ARG A 606 -6.98 -11.25 17.56
CA ARG A 606 -7.27 -10.51 18.80
C ARG A 606 -6.06 -9.76 19.34
N SER A 607 -4.86 -10.32 19.25
CA SER A 607 -3.63 -9.64 19.65
C SER A 607 -3.39 -8.36 18.86
N LEU A 608 -3.55 -8.42 17.53
CA LEU A 608 -3.46 -7.25 16.66
C LEU A 608 -4.56 -6.21 16.95
N GLN A 609 -5.81 -6.66 17.16
CA GLN A 609 -6.91 -5.78 17.56
C GLN A 609 -6.66 -5.10 18.91
N ARG A 610 -6.01 -5.77 19.87
CA ARG A 610 -5.60 -5.16 21.14
C ARG A 610 -4.51 -4.13 20.92
N LEU A 611 -3.56 -4.39 20.04
CA LEU A 611 -2.48 -3.46 19.71
C LEU A 611 -3.03 -2.15 19.13
N TYR A 612 -4.08 -2.22 18.30
CA TYR A 612 -4.73 -1.03 17.73
C TYR A 612 -5.38 -0.10 18.78
N ARG A 613 -5.81 -0.63 19.94
CA ARG A 613 -6.54 0.15 20.96
C ARG A 613 -5.77 1.36 21.50
N ALA A 614 -4.45 1.38 21.38
CA ALA A 614 -3.61 2.50 21.81
C ALA A 614 -3.63 3.70 20.83
N TYR A 615 -4.30 3.57 19.68
CA TYR A 615 -4.24 4.52 18.58
C TYR A 615 -5.64 5.01 18.19
N THR A 616 -5.71 6.25 17.74
CA THR A 616 -6.84 6.70 16.94
C THR A 616 -6.77 6.04 15.57
N GLN A 617 -7.90 5.52 15.10
CA GLN A 617 -7.92 4.54 14.01
C GLN A 617 -9.08 4.74 13.04
N TRP A 618 -8.80 4.53 11.76
CA TRP A 618 -9.79 4.52 10.67
C TRP A 618 -9.68 3.21 9.88
N HIS A 619 -10.79 2.49 9.75
CA HIS A 619 -10.86 1.24 8.98
C HIS A 619 -11.86 1.36 7.83
N SER A 620 -11.38 1.25 6.60
CA SER A 620 -12.23 1.24 5.39
C SER A 620 -12.25 -0.15 4.75
N ASN A 621 -13.45 -0.67 4.50
CA ASN A 621 -13.69 -2.11 4.32
C ASN A 621 -14.16 -2.46 2.91
N TYR A 622 -13.51 -3.43 2.26
CA TYR A 622 -13.70 -3.71 0.84
C TYR A 622 -13.94 -5.18 0.53
N ALA A 623 -14.94 -5.43 -0.31
CA ALA A 623 -15.26 -6.75 -0.79
C ALA A 623 -14.33 -7.23 -1.91
N VAL A 624 -14.21 -8.56 -2.01
CA VAL A 624 -13.57 -9.25 -3.14
C VAL A 624 -14.54 -9.64 -4.24
N ARG A 625 -15.86 -9.54 -3.98
CA ARG A 625 -16.94 -9.80 -4.93
C ARG A 625 -18.07 -8.78 -4.74
N PRO A 626 -18.70 -8.30 -5.83
CA PRO A 626 -18.48 -8.71 -7.23
C PRO A 626 -17.18 -8.20 -7.85
N GLY A 627 -16.68 -7.04 -7.42
CA GLY A 627 -15.39 -6.49 -7.82
C GLY A 627 -14.26 -6.76 -6.85
N LYS A 628 -13.02 -6.68 -7.36
CA LYS A 628 -11.77 -6.85 -6.60
C LYS A 628 -11.03 -5.53 -6.49
N LEU A 629 -10.37 -5.30 -5.35
CA LEU A 629 -9.59 -4.09 -5.14
C LEU A 629 -8.29 -4.10 -5.96
N PHE A 630 -7.58 -5.24 -5.95
CA PHE A 630 -6.45 -5.53 -6.85
C PHE A 630 -6.64 -6.86 -7.58
N ALA A 631 -6.14 -6.91 -8.81
CA ALA A 631 -6.12 -8.12 -9.63
C ALA A 631 -5.19 -9.18 -9.01
N GLY A 632 -5.54 -10.46 -9.16
CA GLY A 632 -4.71 -11.57 -8.65
C GLY A 632 -4.92 -11.94 -7.18
N VAL A 633 -5.65 -11.12 -6.41
CA VAL A 633 -6.00 -11.45 -5.01
C VAL A 633 -7.45 -11.79 -4.84
N ASP A 634 -7.70 -12.82 -4.04
CA ASP A 634 -9.04 -13.29 -3.73
C ASP A 634 -9.34 -13.19 -2.24
N MET A 635 -9.17 -11.98 -1.68
CA MET A 635 -9.35 -11.69 -0.26
C MET A 635 -10.16 -10.41 -0.06
N ASN A 636 -11.01 -10.42 0.99
CA ASN A 636 -11.62 -9.20 1.52
C ASN A 636 -10.57 -8.40 2.28
N LEU A 637 -10.58 -7.08 2.12
CA LEU A 637 -9.50 -6.22 2.55
C LEU A 637 -10.02 -5.08 3.40
N THR A 638 -9.15 -4.54 4.23
CA THR A 638 -9.35 -3.29 4.95
C THR A 638 -8.11 -2.42 4.80
N ILE A 639 -8.32 -1.11 4.61
CA ILE A 639 -7.26 -0.14 4.81
C ILE A 639 -7.41 0.40 6.23
N THR A 640 -6.33 0.31 6.99
CA THR A 640 -6.22 0.75 8.38
C THR A 640 -5.27 1.93 8.45
N LEU A 641 -5.77 3.07 8.92
CA LEU A 641 -4.98 4.26 9.23
C LEU A 641 -4.91 4.42 10.75
N LEU A 642 -3.73 4.66 11.31
CA LEU A 642 -3.47 4.75 12.74
C LEU A 642 -2.63 6.00 13.05
N THR A 643 -2.93 6.65 14.17
CA THR A 643 -2.08 7.70 14.73
C THR A 643 -2.21 7.70 16.25
N SER A 644 -1.18 8.18 16.95
CA SER A 644 -1.25 8.35 18.39
C SER A 644 -2.36 9.36 18.74
N PRO A 645 -3.17 9.08 19.77
CA PRO A 645 -4.27 9.97 20.13
C PRO A 645 -3.76 11.31 20.66
N GLU A 646 -4.48 12.39 20.38
CA GLU A 646 -4.23 13.69 21.02
C GLU A 646 -4.69 13.70 22.47
N THR A 647 -5.83 13.05 22.75
CA THR A 647 -6.44 12.90 24.07
C THR A 647 -6.72 11.44 24.36
N GLU A 648 -7.78 10.89 23.76
CA GLU A 648 -8.16 9.49 23.85
C GLU A 648 -8.23 8.83 22.46
N PRO A 649 -7.89 7.53 22.35
CA PRO A 649 -8.09 6.77 21.12
C PRO A 649 -9.55 6.79 20.67
N THR A 650 -9.79 7.19 19.42
CA THR A 650 -11.12 7.12 18.80
C THR A 650 -11.13 6.13 17.63
N VAL A 651 -12.26 5.46 17.42
CA VAL A 651 -12.43 4.49 16.33
C VAL A 651 -13.41 5.00 15.30
N TYR A 652 -13.00 4.92 14.04
CA TYR A 652 -13.84 5.21 12.89
C TYR A 652 -13.83 4.03 11.92
N THR A 653 -15.01 3.62 11.47
CA THR A 653 -15.16 2.51 10.52
C THR A 653 -16.05 2.94 9.37
N THR A 654 -15.94 2.22 8.25
CA THR A 654 -16.91 2.35 7.15
C THR A 654 -17.80 1.12 7.09
N SER A 655 -18.93 1.24 6.39
CA SER A 655 -19.67 0.07 5.90
C SER A 655 -18.78 -0.78 4.98
N TYR A 656 -19.23 -2.00 4.71
CA TYR A 656 -18.53 -2.92 3.81
C TYR A 656 -18.85 -2.60 2.34
N TYR A 657 -17.88 -2.02 1.62
CA TYR A 657 -18.09 -1.59 0.24
C TYR A 657 -18.01 -2.76 -0.75
N ARG A 658 -19.02 -2.85 -1.60
CA ARG A 658 -19.09 -3.70 -2.78
C ARG A 658 -19.23 -2.82 -4.02
N TRP A 659 -18.81 -3.33 -5.17
CA TRP A 659 -18.97 -2.66 -6.46
C TRP A 659 -18.95 -3.71 -7.57
N LEU A 660 -19.63 -3.42 -8.68
CA LEU A 660 -19.60 -4.27 -9.88
C LEU A 660 -18.27 -4.09 -10.63
N SER A 661 -17.79 -5.13 -11.31
CA SER A 661 -16.65 -5.02 -12.24
C SER A 661 -17.13 -4.69 -13.65
N GLY A 662 -16.26 -4.09 -14.47
CA GLY A 662 -16.52 -3.82 -15.89
C GLY A 662 -16.49 -2.34 -16.26
N ALA A 663 -16.88 -2.02 -17.49
CA ALA A 663 -16.81 -0.67 -18.06
C ALA A 663 -17.72 0.35 -17.35
N HIS A 664 -18.85 -0.10 -16.82
CA HIS A 664 -19.81 0.72 -16.05
C HIS A 664 -19.69 0.38 -14.56
N SER A 665 -18.52 0.64 -13.97
CA SER A 665 -18.20 0.27 -12.59
C SER A 665 -18.06 1.50 -11.69
N ASP A 666 -18.53 1.37 -10.44
CA ASP A 666 -18.28 2.30 -9.34
C ASP A 666 -16.82 2.32 -8.84
N ARG A 667 -15.96 1.41 -9.32
CA ARG A 667 -14.56 1.24 -8.87
C ARG A 667 -13.73 2.53 -8.83
N PRO A 668 -13.83 3.48 -9.78
CA PRO A 668 -13.05 4.73 -9.74
C PRO A 668 -13.42 5.64 -8.57
N PHE A 669 -14.68 5.58 -8.12
CA PHE A 669 -15.23 6.46 -7.09
C PHE A 669 -15.15 5.85 -5.69
N LEU A 670 -14.55 4.66 -5.55
CA LEU A 670 -14.58 3.89 -4.32
C LEU A 670 -13.98 4.67 -3.12
N PHE A 671 -12.83 5.32 -3.33
CA PHE A 671 -12.17 6.13 -2.30
C PHE A 671 -12.77 7.53 -2.16
N GLU A 672 -13.38 8.07 -3.21
CA GLU A 672 -14.04 9.38 -3.18
C GLU A 672 -15.33 9.36 -2.35
N LYS A 673 -15.98 8.20 -2.24
CA LYS A 673 -17.26 8.00 -1.55
C LYS A 673 -17.15 7.49 -0.12
N LEU A 674 -15.95 7.44 0.47
CA LEU A 674 -15.81 6.91 1.82
C LEU A 674 -16.59 7.77 2.81
N ALA A 675 -17.40 7.10 3.62
CA ALA A 675 -18.09 7.66 4.78
C ALA A 675 -17.60 6.91 6.04
N TYR A 676 -16.89 7.63 6.90
CA TYR A 676 -16.47 7.12 8.21
C TYR A 676 -17.54 7.43 9.27
N CYS A 677 -17.86 6.42 10.08
CA CYS A 677 -18.72 6.54 11.24
C CYS A 677 -17.91 6.28 12.49
N ARG A 678 -18.12 7.11 13.52
CA ARG A 678 -17.53 6.90 14.85
C ARG A 678 -18.12 5.65 15.49
N TRP A 679 -17.27 4.89 16.17
CA TRP A 679 -17.63 3.69 16.93
C TRP A 679 -17.07 3.78 18.34
N ASP A 680 -17.94 4.03 19.32
CA ASP A 680 -17.54 4.15 20.73
C ASP A 680 -17.52 2.80 21.48
N GLY A 681 -17.88 1.70 20.80
CA GLY A 681 -17.99 0.38 21.40
C GLY A 681 -19.33 0.13 22.08
N ILE A 682 -19.72 -1.14 22.14
CA ILE A 682 -20.85 -1.62 22.94
C ILE A 682 -20.33 -2.70 23.89
N ALA A 683 -20.64 -2.57 25.18
CA ALA A 683 -20.21 -3.53 26.19
C ALA A 683 -20.67 -4.96 25.83
N GLY A 684 -19.74 -5.91 25.89
CA GLY A 684 -20.01 -7.30 25.55
C GLY A 684 -20.18 -7.60 24.06
N HIS A 685 -20.02 -6.63 23.18
CA HIS A 685 -20.04 -6.87 21.73
C HIS A 685 -18.82 -7.70 21.29
N ALA A 686 -19.05 -8.72 20.46
CA ALA A 686 -18.02 -9.71 20.14
C ALA A 686 -16.89 -9.13 19.27
N ASN A 687 -17.19 -8.31 18.28
CA ASN A 687 -16.18 -7.68 17.43
C ASN A 687 -15.88 -6.25 17.93
N PRO A 688 -14.67 -5.92 18.41
CA PRO A 688 -14.34 -4.57 18.85
C PRO A 688 -14.35 -3.56 17.70
N LEU A 689 -14.19 -4.02 16.45
CA LEU A 689 -14.05 -3.19 15.25
C LEU A 689 -15.07 -3.58 14.18
N PRO A 690 -16.38 -3.37 14.43
CA PRO A 690 -17.43 -3.72 13.48
C PRO A 690 -17.41 -2.79 12.26
N LYS A 691 -17.90 -3.29 11.13
CA LYS A 691 -17.88 -2.55 9.85
C LYS A 691 -19.12 -1.69 9.68
N ILE A 692 -19.21 -0.69 10.54
CA ILE A 692 -20.34 0.24 10.64
C ILE A 692 -19.98 1.53 9.89
N GLY A 693 -20.87 2.04 9.04
CA GLY A 693 -20.64 3.26 8.28
C GLY A 693 -21.69 4.34 8.47
N SER A 694 -22.64 4.14 9.38
CA SER A 694 -23.71 5.11 9.64
C SER A 694 -24.26 5.03 11.06
N GLN A 695 -24.85 6.12 11.53
CA GLN A 695 -25.47 6.18 12.87
C GLN A 695 -26.63 5.18 13.01
N ILE A 696 -27.41 4.95 11.96
CA ILE A 696 -28.54 4.01 12.00
C ILE A 696 -28.09 2.57 12.32
N GLU A 697 -26.92 2.17 11.84
CA GLU A 697 -26.33 0.87 12.16
C GLU A 697 -25.91 0.77 13.64
N VAL A 698 -25.37 1.86 14.21
CA VAL A 698 -25.05 1.96 15.64
C VAL A 698 -26.33 1.83 16.49
N ASP A 699 -27.39 2.53 16.09
CA ASP A 699 -28.66 2.56 16.81
C ASP A 699 -29.33 1.17 16.80
N ILE A 700 -29.36 0.49 15.64
CA ILE A 700 -29.85 -0.90 15.51
C ILE A 700 -29.07 -1.82 16.44
N LEU A 701 -27.74 -1.79 16.37
CA LEU A 701 -26.90 -2.69 17.18
C LEU A 701 -27.06 -2.42 18.68
N THR A 702 -27.23 -1.16 19.06
CA THR A 702 -27.48 -0.73 20.45
C THR A 702 -28.79 -1.28 20.97
N LYS A 703 -29.88 -1.18 20.18
CA LYS A 703 -31.18 -1.76 20.52
C LYS A 703 -31.13 -3.28 20.65
N MET A 704 -30.40 -3.96 19.76
CA MET A 704 -30.18 -5.41 19.88
C MET A 704 -29.49 -5.79 21.20
N HIS A 705 -28.46 -5.03 21.62
CA HIS A 705 -27.74 -5.31 22.88
C HIS A 705 -28.51 -4.89 24.14
N ALA A 706 -29.48 -3.96 24.03
CA ALA A 706 -30.29 -3.52 25.16
C ALA A 706 -31.05 -4.66 25.85
N HIS A 707 -31.31 -5.76 25.15
CA HIS A 707 -31.94 -6.96 25.71
C HIS A 707 -31.02 -7.81 26.59
N GLN A 708 -29.70 -7.60 26.55
CA GLN A 708 -28.71 -8.31 27.38
C GLN A 708 -28.76 -9.84 27.27
N ARG A 709 -29.31 -10.38 26.18
CA ARG A 709 -29.30 -11.82 25.86
C ARG A 709 -28.57 -12.06 24.56
N LYS A 710 -27.99 -13.24 24.44
CA LYS A 710 -27.33 -13.74 23.24
C LYS A 710 -27.91 -15.09 22.86
N LEU A 711 -27.83 -15.46 21.59
CA LEU A 711 -28.39 -16.73 21.13
C LEU A 711 -27.78 -17.94 21.87
N LYS A 712 -26.51 -17.86 22.28
CA LYS A 712 -25.86 -18.89 23.11
C LYS A 712 -26.57 -19.16 24.45
N ASP A 713 -27.30 -18.19 25.00
CA ASP A 713 -28.01 -18.33 26.27
C ASP A 713 -29.21 -19.30 26.16
N PHE A 714 -29.60 -19.66 24.93
CA PHE A 714 -30.69 -20.59 24.62
C PHE A 714 -30.20 -21.89 23.99
N VAL A 715 -28.88 -22.10 23.89
CA VAL A 715 -28.29 -23.35 23.38
C VAL A 715 -28.34 -24.40 24.49
N VAL A 716 -28.78 -25.61 24.14
CA VAL A 716 -28.94 -26.74 25.07
C VAL A 716 -28.20 -27.97 24.56
N GLU A 717 -27.87 -28.92 25.44
CA GLU A 717 -27.26 -30.19 25.05
C GLU A 717 -28.27 -31.12 24.38
N ASP A 718 -29.48 -31.23 24.95
CA ASP A 718 -30.57 -32.07 24.46
C ASP A 718 -31.71 -31.21 23.89
N GLY A 719 -31.92 -31.28 22.56
CA GLY A 719 -32.92 -30.47 21.88
C GLY A 719 -33.06 -30.82 20.40
N VAL A 720 -33.58 -29.88 19.61
CA VAL A 720 -33.65 -30.00 18.16
C VAL A 720 -32.46 -29.29 17.52
N THR A 721 -31.95 -29.86 16.43
CA THR A 721 -30.81 -29.29 15.72
C THR A 721 -31.29 -28.41 14.56
N VAL A 722 -30.79 -27.18 14.52
CA VAL A 722 -30.85 -26.30 13.35
C VAL A 722 -29.46 -26.24 12.72
N TYR A 723 -29.37 -26.28 11.40
CA TYR A 723 -28.12 -26.30 10.66
C TYR A 723 -27.92 -25.00 9.91
N TYR A 724 -27.00 -24.14 10.35
CA TYR A 724 -26.63 -22.91 9.63
C TYR A 724 -25.51 -23.17 8.64
N HIS A 725 -25.58 -22.54 7.47
CA HIS A 725 -24.57 -22.70 6.42
C HIS A 725 -23.36 -21.79 6.69
N SER A 726 -22.18 -22.38 6.90
CA SER A 726 -20.95 -21.65 7.24
C SER A 726 -20.37 -20.85 6.06
N GLY A 727 -20.58 -21.30 4.82
CA GLY A 727 -20.16 -20.58 3.61
C GLY A 727 -21.29 -19.75 2.98
N GLY A 728 -21.04 -19.13 1.84
CA GLY A 728 -22.05 -18.34 1.10
C GLY A 728 -21.50 -17.01 0.65
N ARG A 729 -22.30 -16.25 -0.12
CA ARG A 729 -21.93 -14.90 -0.59
C ARG A 729 -22.94 -13.86 -0.13
N TYR A 730 -24.11 -13.84 -0.76
CA TYR A 730 -25.11 -12.78 -0.63
C TYR A 730 -26.32 -13.16 0.23
N TRP A 731 -26.46 -14.45 0.54
CA TRP A 731 -27.55 -14.98 1.35
C TRP A 731 -26.99 -15.99 2.34
N ARG A 732 -27.51 -15.93 3.57
CA ARG A 732 -27.27 -16.94 4.60
C ARG A 732 -28.55 -17.75 4.78
N LYS A 733 -28.37 -19.01 5.12
CA LYS A 733 -29.48 -19.95 5.30
C LYS A 733 -29.24 -20.87 6.48
N ALA A 734 -30.31 -21.15 7.19
CA ALA A 734 -30.38 -22.20 8.19
C ALA A 734 -31.53 -23.15 7.87
N LEU A 735 -31.26 -24.46 7.96
CA LEU A 735 -32.17 -25.54 7.58
C LEU A 735 -32.33 -26.54 8.73
N LEU A 736 -33.32 -27.43 8.62
CA LEU A 736 -33.55 -28.51 9.59
C LEU A 736 -32.75 -29.78 9.28
N GLU A 737 -32.06 -29.80 8.15
CA GLU A 737 -31.28 -30.95 7.67
C GLU A 737 -29.86 -30.53 7.29
N LYS A 738 -28.91 -31.45 7.50
CA LYS A 738 -27.51 -31.24 7.14
C LYS A 738 -27.27 -31.65 5.69
N LEU A 739 -27.25 -30.67 4.78
CA LEU A 739 -27.03 -30.95 3.35
C LEU A 739 -25.55 -31.15 2.98
N SER A 740 -24.60 -30.67 3.79
CA SER A 740 -23.16 -30.84 3.55
C SER A 740 -22.32 -30.61 4.82
N SER A 741 -20.99 -30.78 4.72
CA SER A 741 -20.04 -30.46 5.79
C SER A 741 -19.96 -28.96 6.15
N HIS A 742 -20.44 -28.09 5.26
CA HIS A 742 -20.54 -26.64 5.50
C HIS A 742 -21.74 -26.26 6.36
N TYR A 743 -22.67 -27.18 6.62
CA TYR A 743 -23.76 -26.95 7.56
C TYR A 743 -23.32 -27.32 8.98
N LYS A 744 -23.35 -26.32 9.87
CA LYS A 744 -22.92 -26.45 11.26
C LYS A 744 -24.13 -26.46 12.18
N PRO A 745 -24.14 -27.33 13.21
CA PRO A 745 -25.28 -27.47 14.09
C PRO A 745 -25.34 -26.36 15.15
N ILE A 746 -26.55 -26.01 15.53
CA ILE A 746 -26.89 -25.38 16.81
C ILE A 746 -28.06 -26.16 17.42
N VAL A 747 -27.95 -26.54 18.68
CA VAL A 747 -28.96 -27.33 19.38
C VAL A 747 -29.74 -26.42 20.33
N ILE A 748 -31.06 -26.42 20.18
CA ILE A 748 -31.97 -25.49 20.87
C ILE A 748 -33.22 -26.25 21.36
N PRO A 749 -33.96 -25.71 22.35
CA PRO A 749 -35.26 -26.24 22.73
C PRO A 749 -36.23 -26.33 21.54
N ALA A 750 -36.99 -27.42 21.45
CA ALA A 750 -37.89 -27.69 20.33
C ALA A 750 -38.91 -26.57 20.04
N HIS A 751 -39.41 -25.91 21.10
CA HIS A 751 -40.38 -24.83 20.97
C HIS A 751 -39.77 -23.53 20.42
N LEU A 752 -38.45 -23.32 20.53
CA LEU A 752 -37.75 -22.13 20.02
C LEU A 752 -37.30 -22.27 18.56
N ARG A 753 -37.38 -23.47 17.98
CA ARG A 753 -36.97 -23.74 16.60
C ARG A 753 -37.51 -22.74 15.58
N PRO A 754 -38.80 -22.37 15.57
CA PRO A 754 -39.33 -21.47 14.54
C PRO A 754 -38.68 -20.07 14.57
N VAL A 755 -38.50 -19.49 15.76
CA VAL A 755 -37.88 -18.17 15.89
C VAL A 755 -36.37 -18.21 15.58
N VAL A 756 -35.66 -19.27 15.96
CA VAL A 756 -34.23 -19.40 15.64
C VAL A 756 -34.01 -19.61 14.14
N VAL A 757 -34.86 -20.40 13.47
CA VAL A 757 -34.82 -20.53 12.01
C VAL A 757 -35.10 -19.18 11.34
N ALA A 758 -36.08 -18.41 11.84
CA ALA A 758 -36.36 -17.08 11.33
C ALA A 758 -35.16 -16.12 11.53
N LEU A 759 -34.60 -16.06 12.74
CA LEU A 759 -33.41 -15.25 13.07
C LEU A 759 -32.24 -15.54 12.12
N LEU A 760 -31.84 -16.80 11.97
CA LEU A 760 -30.65 -17.18 11.19
C LEU A 760 -30.83 -17.10 9.66
N ASN A 761 -32.06 -16.89 9.18
CA ASN A 761 -32.34 -16.62 7.77
C ASN A 761 -32.67 -15.14 7.48
N SER A 762 -32.84 -14.31 8.52
CA SER A 762 -33.27 -12.91 8.40
C SER A 762 -32.26 -12.00 7.67
N GLN A 763 -32.74 -10.86 7.16
CA GLN A 763 -31.87 -9.80 6.67
C GLN A 763 -31.04 -9.20 7.81
N LEU A 764 -31.63 -9.09 9.00
CA LEU A 764 -30.96 -8.63 10.22
C LEU A 764 -29.71 -9.46 10.53
N PHE A 765 -29.82 -10.79 10.48
CA PHE A 765 -28.66 -11.67 10.71
C PHE A 765 -27.62 -11.55 9.59
N TYR A 766 -28.05 -11.40 8.33
CA TYR A 766 -27.11 -11.16 7.23
C TYR A 766 -26.29 -9.87 7.46
N TRP A 767 -26.94 -8.76 7.82
CA TRP A 767 -26.27 -7.51 8.17
C TRP A 767 -25.34 -7.68 9.38
N TYR A 768 -25.83 -8.30 10.47
CA TYR A 768 -25.04 -8.57 11.68
C TYR A 768 -23.79 -9.39 11.36
N TRP A 769 -23.92 -10.43 10.53
CA TRP A 769 -22.80 -11.23 10.07
C TRP A 769 -21.80 -10.40 9.26
N ILE A 770 -22.27 -9.55 8.34
CA ILE A 770 -21.39 -8.67 7.56
C ILE A 770 -20.59 -7.76 8.48
N ILE A 771 -21.21 -7.04 9.42
CA ILE A 771 -20.47 -6.08 10.24
C ILE A 771 -19.44 -6.75 11.17
N ASN A 772 -19.65 -8.01 11.56
CA ASN A 772 -18.83 -8.71 12.57
C ASN A 772 -17.79 -9.69 12.04
N SER A 773 -17.96 -10.23 10.84
CA SER A 773 -17.15 -11.35 10.34
C SER A 773 -16.06 -10.93 9.35
N ASN A 774 -15.35 -11.93 8.82
CA ASN A 774 -14.45 -11.78 7.68
C ASN A 774 -15.19 -11.65 6.33
N CYS A 775 -16.53 -11.58 6.35
CA CYS A 775 -17.43 -11.54 5.18
C CYS A 775 -17.32 -12.74 4.24
N MET A 776 -16.77 -13.86 4.70
CA MET A 776 -16.71 -15.14 3.98
C MET A 776 -17.44 -16.24 4.75
N ASP A 777 -17.04 -16.42 6.01
CA ASP A 777 -17.44 -17.52 6.86
C ASP A 777 -18.39 -17.04 7.95
N VAL A 778 -19.41 -17.86 8.23
CA VAL A 778 -20.18 -17.81 9.48
C VAL A 778 -19.60 -18.92 10.36
N VAL A 779 -18.90 -18.53 11.43
CA VAL A 779 -18.43 -19.49 12.44
C VAL A 779 -19.35 -19.45 13.65
N ALA A 780 -19.10 -20.32 14.64
CA ALA A 780 -19.94 -20.40 15.83
C ALA A 780 -20.10 -19.04 16.53
N ARG A 781 -19.03 -18.22 16.56
CA ARG A 781 -19.06 -16.88 17.16
C ARG A 781 -20.18 -16.00 16.62
N GLU A 782 -20.33 -15.86 15.29
CA GLU A 782 -21.37 -14.96 14.74
C GLU A 782 -22.78 -15.44 15.05
N VAL A 783 -22.97 -16.74 15.27
CA VAL A 783 -24.27 -17.31 15.65
C VAL A 783 -24.48 -17.16 17.15
N TRP A 784 -23.53 -17.61 17.96
CA TRP A 784 -23.64 -17.69 19.43
C TRP A 784 -23.67 -16.31 20.08
N GLU A 785 -22.89 -15.36 19.55
CA GLU A 785 -22.82 -14.01 20.10
C GLU A 785 -23.88 -13.06 19.52
N LEU A 786 -24.78 -13.54 18.64
CA LEU A 786 -25.90 -12.76 18.11
C LEU A 786 -26.75 -12.24 19.30
N PRO A 787 -26.85 -10.92 19.51
CA PRO A 787 -27.72 -10.37 20.52
C PRO A 787 -29.17 -10.61 20.14
N VAL A 788 -29.98 -11.05 21.11
CA VAL A 788 -31.39 -11.40 20.92
C VAL A 788 -32.24 -10.85 22.06
N PHE A 789 -33.54 -10.71 21.83
CA PHE A 789 -34.52 -10.56 22.89
C PHE A 789 -34.76 -11.89 23.61
N ASP A 790 -35.52 -11.89 24.72
CA ASP A 790 -35.86 -13.13 25.41
C ASP A 790 -36.78 -14.02 24.56
N LEU A 791 -36.21 -15.08 23.99
CA LEU A 791 -36.92 -16.00 23.09
C LEU A 791 -38.03 -16.80 23.79
N HIS A 792 -38.05 -16.86 25.12
CA HIS A 792 -39.13 -17.51 25.88
C HIS A 792 -40.37 -16.63 26.05
N GLN A 793 -40.26 -15.31 25.85
CA GLN A 793 -41.31 -14.33 26.12
C GLN A 793 -41.97 -13.78 24.85
N ILE A 794 -42.03 -14.58 23.80
CA ILE A 794 -42.62 -14.18 22.51
C ILE A 794 -43.75 -15.10 22.06
N ASP A 795 -44.66 -14.55 21.25
CA ASP A 795 -45.62 -15.36 20.53
C ASP A 795 -44.93 -16.12 19.39
N ILE A 796 -44.80 -17.43 19.57
CA ILE A 796 -44.15 -18.31 18.59
C ILE A 796 -45.05 -18.63 17.38
N SER A 797 -46.36 -18.30 17.43
CA SER A 797 -47.34 -18.69 16.41
C SER A 797 -47.00 -18.14 15.02
N ILE A 798 -46.65 -16.85 14.96
CA ILE A 798 -46.22 -16.18 13.73
C ILE A 798 -44.94 -16.80 13.17
N TYR A 799 -44.00 -17.18 14.03
CA TYR A 799 -42.74 -17.78 13.60
C TYR A 799 -42.92 -19.20 13.08
N ARG A 800 -43.90 -19.97 13.58
CA ARG A 800 -44.26 -21.28 13.01
C ARG A 800 -44.80 -21.15 11.60
N GLU A 801 -45.67 -20.17 11.35
CA GLU A 801 -46.17 -19.89 10.00
C GLU A 801 -45.03 -19.49 9.05
N LEU A 802 -44.18 -18.55 9.48
CA LEU A 802 -43.06 -18.04 8.68
C LEU A 802 -42.00 -19.11 8.40
N GLU A 803 -41.69 -19.97 9.38
CA GLU A 803 -40.80 -21.11 9.20
C GLU A 803 -41.34 -22.08 8.14
N HIS A 804 -42.62 -22.47 8.24
CA HIS A 804 -43.23 -23.36 7.24
C HIS A 804 -43.20 -22.74 5.84
N ALA A 805 -43.58 -21.47 5.71
CA ALA A 805 -43.55 -20.76 4.45
C ALA A 805 -42.13 -20.68 3.85
N LEU A 806 -41.14 -20.35 4.69
CA LEU A 806 -39.74 -20.23 4.28
C LEU A 806 -39.17 -21.58 3.80
N LEU A 807 -39.38 -22.64 4.57
CA LEU A 807 -38.89 -23.97 4.22
C LEU A 807 -39.59 -24.52 2.97
N ALA A 808 -40.88 -24.23 2.80
CA ALA A 808 -41.62 -24.57 1.58
C ALA A 808 -41.08 -23.82 0.36
N ALA A 809 -40.80 -22.52 0.47
CA ALA A 809 -40.18 -21.73 -0.60
C ALA A 809 -38.78 -22.26 -0.94
N TYR A 810 -37.97 -22.56 0.07
CA TYR A 810 -36.66 -23.18 -0.14
C TYR A 810 -36.78 -24.53 -0.84
N ALA A 811 -37.75 -25.37 -0.47
CA ALA A 811 -37.98 -26.65 -1.13
C ALA A 811 -38.38 -26.48 -2.61
N ALA A 812 -39.26 -25.53 -2.92
CA ALA A 812 -39.71 -25.22 -4.27
C ALA A 812 -38.59 -24.68 -5.18
N HIS A 813 -37.60 -24.00 -4.62
CA HIS A 813 -36.50 -23.38 -5.35
C HIS A 813 -35.14 -24.06 -5.11
N ARG A 814 -35.15 -25.38 -4.87
CA ARG A 814 -33.94 -26.22 -4.82
C ARG A 814 -33.49 -26.61 -6.21
N THR A 815 -32.18 -26.51 -6.45
CA THR A 815 -31.52 -27.04 -7.65
C THR A 815 -30.37 -27.95 -7.24
N THR A 816 -30.25 -29.10 -7.91
CA THR A 816 -29.14 -30.03 -7.69
C THR A 816 -28.10 -29.83 -8.77
N ARG A 817 -26.88 -29.43 -8.39
CA ARG A 817 -25.73 -29.38 -9.30
C ARG A 817 -24.83 -30.60 -9.06
N LEU A 818 -24.51 -31.33 -10.12
CA LEU A 818 -23.45 -32.32 -10.09
C LEU A 818 -22.09 -31.62 -10.23
N ARG A 819 -21.27 -31.64 -9.19
CA ARG A 819 -19.85 -31.30 -9.30
C ARG A 819 -19.10 -32.53 -9.79
N ARG A 820 -18.61 -32.46 -11.03
CA ARG A 820 -17.64 -33.42 -11.57
C ARG A 820 -16.24 -33.05 -11.06
N GLY A 821 -15.84 -33.63 -9.94
CA GLY A 821 -14.43 -33.61 -9.53
C GLY A 821 -13.63 -34.64 -10.32
N THR A 822 -12.31 -34.47 -10.37
CA THR A 822 -11.37 -35.39 -11.05
C THR A 822 -11.32 -36.79 -10.42
N ILE A 823 -11.83 -36.94 -9.17
CA ILE A 823 -11.75 -38.18 -8.38
C ILE A 823 -13.12 -38.60 -7.80
N ILE A 824 -14.04 -37.67 -7.49
CA ILE A 824 -15.36 -37.96 -6.89
C ILE A 824 -16.44 -37.11 -7.56
N GLN A 825 -17.56 -37.74 -7.94
CA GLN A 825 -18.80 -37.04 -8.30
C GLN A 825 -19.57 -36.71 -7.02
N THR A 826 -19.80 -35.43 -6.75
CA THR A 826 -20.62 -34.99 -5.60
C THR A 826 -21.82 -34.21 -6.09
N SER A 827 -23.01 -34.46 -5.51
CA SER A 827 -24.21 -33.66 -5.72
C SER A 827 -24.26 -32.52 -4.70
N GLU A 828 -24.41 -31.28 -5.17
CA GLU A 828 -24.53 -30.08 -4.35
C GLU A 828 -25.95 -29.53 -4.49
N ILE A 829 -26.71 -29.52 -3.39
CA ILE A 829 -28.06 -28.94 -3.33
C ILE A 829 -27.93 -27.45 -3.08
N ASN A 830 -28.33 -26.65 -4.06
CA ASN A 830 -28.41 -25.21 -3.99
C ASN A 830 -29.86 -24.78 -3.75
N VAL A 831 -30.04 -23.71 -2.98
CA VAL A 831 -31.34 -23.11 -2.69
C VAL A 831 -31.27 -21.67 -3.17
N ASP A 832 -32.17 -21.26 -4.06
CA ASP A 832 -32.27 -19.87 -4.46
C ASP A 832 -33.02 -19.05 -3.40
N VAL A 833 -32.26 -18.50 -2.45
CA VAL A 833 -32.80 -17.76 -1.30
C VAL A 833 -33.48 -16.46 -1.74
N ALA A 834 -33.09 -15.87 -2.88
CA ALA A 834 -33.67 -14.61 -3.35
C ALA A 834 -35.18 -14.74 -3.62
N GLN A 835 -35.66 -15.91 -4.04
CA GLN A 835 -37.09 -16.18 -4.26
C GLN A 835 -37.91 -16.11 -2.97
N ALA A 836 -37.28 -16.30 -1.81
CA ALA A 836 -37.94 -16.21 -0.51
C ALA A 836 -37.95 -14.79 0.08
N LYS A 837 -37.44 -13.77 -0.63
CA LYS A 837 -37.32 -12.40 -0.10
C LYS A 837 -38.61 -11.83 0.51
N PRO A 838 -39.81 -11.99 -0.09
CA PRO A 838 -41.04 -11.52 0.55
C PRO A 838 -41.32 -12.16 1.92
N ILE A 839 -40.93 -13.41 2.12
CA ILE A 839 -41.07 -14.14 3.40
C ILE A 839 -40.03 -13.63 4.40
N LEU A 840 -38.80 -13.41 3.94
CA LEU A 840 -37.73 -12.82 4.75
C LEU A 840 -38.12 -11.42 5.23
N ASP A 841 -38.75 -10.59 4.39
CA ASP A 841 -39.23 -9.26 4.80
C ASP A 841 -40.32 -9.33 5.87
N ARG A 842 -41.18 -10.36 5.84
CA ARG A 842 -42.15 -10.61 6.91
C ARG A 842 -41.46 -11.05 8.21
N ILE A 843 -40.39 -11.85 8.11
CA ILE A 843 -39.56 -12.23 9.26
C ILE A 843 -38.93 -10.99 9.90
N ASP A 844 -38.28 -10.13 9.10
CA ASP A 844 -37.61 -8.94 9.62
C ASP A 844 -38.60 -7.93 10.23
N ARG A 845 -39.84 -7.81 9.71
CA ARG A 845 -40.92 -7.03 10.35
C ARG A 845 -41.32 -7.57 11.73
N ALA A 846 -41.46 -8.89 11.85
CA ALA A 846 -41.77 -9.51 13.13
C ALA A 846 -40.62 -9.30 14.14
N LEU A 847 -39.37 -9.51 13.71
CA LEU A 847 -38.19 -9.29 14.55
C LEU A 847 -38.06 -7.82 14.98
N ALA A 848 -38.28 -6.86 14.08
CA ALA A 848 -38.23 -5.43 14.36
C ALA A 848 -39.16 -5.00 15.49
N THR A 849 -40.33 -5.64 15.60
CA THR A 849 -41.28 -5.37 16.69
C THR A 849 -40.69 -5.74 18.06
N HIS A 850 -39.95 -6.85 18.14
CA HIS A 850 -39.33 -7.28 19.39
C HIS A 850 -38.12 -6.43 19.79
N TYR A 851 -37.33 -5.95 18.81
CA TYR A 851 -36.19 -5.07 19.07
C TYR A 851 -36.56 -3.58 19.20
N GLY A 852 -37.81 -3.20 18.95
CA GLY A 852 -38.24 -1.79 18.98
C GLY A 852 -37.61 -0.95 17.87
N PHE A 853 -37.46 -1.53 16.68
CA PHE A 853 -36.91 -0.79 15.55
C PHE A 853 -37.88 0.26 15.02
N THR A 854 -37.34 1.40 14.57
CA THR A 854 -38.12 2.41 13.83
C THR A 854 -38.36 1.96 12.39
N ASP A 855 -39.29 2.61 11.69
CA ASP A 855 -39.54 2.34 10.27
C ASP A 855 -38.27 2.55 9.42
N ALA A 856 -37.45 3.55 9.73
CA ALA A 856 -36.20 3.82 9.03
C ALA A 856 -35.15 2.72 9.26
N GLU A 857 -35.06 2.19 10.48
CA GLU A 857 -34.15 1.10 10.85
C GLU A 857 -34.55 -0.22 10.18
N LEU A 858 -35.85 -0.54 10.20
CA LEU A 858 -36.40 -1.69 9.49
C LEU A 858 -36.19 -1.57 7.98
N ASP A 859 -36.44 -0.40 7.40
CA ASP A 859 -36.21 -0.12 5.99
C ASP A 859 -34.74 -0.31 5.61
N PHE A 860 -33.81 0.14 6.47
CA PHE A 860 -32.38 -0.12 6.30
C PHE A 860 -32.06 -1.61 6.26
N ILE A 861 -32.56 -2.40 7.21
CA ILE A 861 -32.30 -3.85 7.28
C ILE A 861 -32.87 -4.58 6.06
N ILE A 862 -34.12 -4.30 5.68
CA ILE A 862 -34.79 -4.94 4.54
C ILE A 862 -34.05 -4.70 3.21
N HIS A 863 -33.42 -3.54 3.06
CA HIS A 863 -32.73 -3.12 1.84
C HIS A 863 -31.20 -3.21 1.92
N TYR A 864 -30.64 -3.71 3.03
CA TYR A 864 -29.20 -3.82 3.18
C TYR A 864 -28.59 -4.73 2.10
N ASP A 865 -27.63 -4.18 1.34
CA ASP A 865 -26.94 -4.83 0.22
C ASP A 865 -27.88 -5.30 -0.92
N ILE A 866 -29.14 -4.82 -0.99
CA ILE A 866 -30.17 -5.38 -1.88
C ILE A 866 -29.77 -5.43 -3.35
N LYS A 867 -29.05 -4.38 -3.82
CA LYS A 867 -28.47 -4.27 -5.16
C LYS A 867 -27.65 -5.51 -5.56
N TYR A 868 -26.89 -6.07 -4.63
CA TYR A 868 -26.04 -7.24 -4.88
C TYR A 868 -26.76 -8.56 -4.60
N ARG A 869 -27.80 -8.54 -3.76
CA ARG A 869 -28.49 -9.74 -3.28
C ARG A 869 -29.59 -10.21 -4.24
N MET A 870 -30.23 -9.30 -4.96
CA MET A 870 -31.28 -9.63 -5.94
C MET A 870 -30.78 -9.78 -7.39
N GLY A 871 -29.56 -9.35 -7.70
CA GLY A 871 -29.08 -9.22 -9.07
C GLY A 871 -29.64 -7.97 -9.74
N GLY A 872 -28.77 -7.18 -10.37
CA GLY A 872 -29.17 -5.93 -11.03
C GLY A 872 -29.97 -6.23 -12.29
N ASP A 873 -31.28 -6.00 -12.21
CA ASP A 873 -32.22 -5.71 -13.31
C ASP A 873 -33.68 -5.61 -12.79
N ASN A 874 -33.95 -5.95 -11.51
CA ASN A 874 -35.25 -5.72 -10.87
C ASN A 874 -35.19 -4.55 -9.86
N GLN A 875 -35.03 -3.31 -10.35
CA GLN A 875 -35.51 -2.09 -9.71
C GLN A 875 -36.05 -1.13 -10.76
#